data_AF-A0A154VNY2-F1
#
_entry.id   AF-A0A154VNY2-F1
#
_cell.length_a   1.000
_cell.length_b   1.000
_cell.length_c   1.000
_cell.angle_alpha   90.00
_cell.angle_beta   90.00
_cell.angle_gamma   90.00
#
_symmetry.space_group_name_H-M   'P 1'
#
loop_
_entity.id
_entity.type
_entity.pdbx_description
1 polymer ?
#
loop_
_entity_poly.entity_id
_entity_poly.type
_entity_poly.pdbx_seq_one_letter_code
_entity_poly.pdbx_strand_id
1 'polypeptide(L)'
;MGKLLIGWVNEADRADLAGGRWAESLPQTALADDRLSKAARTLGNRTADTAIVADLGEAKAIGLAALFGAVAAPAPGCPGSTARYRVRAGDDARLAGPLLDLDFTGYGPEDPRIAFTRSSLATRFDRNGRLQGYGLTEPLTINLDGFDPPGTLELVLQQKDRDFRVGEAVRLADPEDAGRYLDGTLTAFEKQSGSACLAIASVSGTGSSTITWRLESLAARYGWRQDHEPASGTPRGFLIEGERTNLLARSAQFGDAVWTKQNATITADAGATPDGSLQADMLVESATTGIHQITQSATVTEGAAVTFSLFVKPAERTRLALVLSSGGDYAQGTFDLAAGTATTAQGGAGTALSARLVPLAGGWARCMLTGSIAGETSYLAACRLLNPGGNYAGDGTSGLLVWGAQAEEGPDASSYIPTEGDPATRAADVARLALDGSMAEGTLLAAYRSRRTGSVAIAGLNDGTADNAIELRHGSGGARLGYIVTGGAEQAALSTGSPAADTASVAGIAFAAGNASAAADGGAVITGTPGTLPAVTGLDLGSRPAGERLDGHLARLQLYGRRLGDGELQGASTALALQLGPVAWDSGWLDVWQGNWRREGYAAVMLATPPDVAARYWRFDLDDGASTDGFLDLARLWLGPAVRFEHNYSYGAGLWAEPDTQIIRSPGGVSRFQDGAAPRIMRLTLEHASAGEAHRPLLTLQREARLSGEVLTVPDPEDVEFRAERVFIARLRATNPIRNSYFQGYATELELEERLT
;
A
#
# COMPACT_ATOMS: atom_id res chain seq x y z
N MET A 1 4.50 -21.23 -12.71
CA MET A 1 3.30 -21.64 -11.94
C MET A 1 2.24 -22.03 -12.95
N GLY A 2 1.54 -23.15 -12.75
CA GLY A 2 0.48 -23.60 -13.64
C GLY A 2 -0.71 -22.63 -13.62
N LYS A 3 -1.37 -22.53 -14.78
CA LYS A 3 -2.53 -21.64 -14.98
C LYS A 3 -3.87 -22.35 -14.72
N LEU A 4 -3.92 -23.67 -14.91
CA LEU A 4 -5.12 -24.47 -14.68
C LEU A 4 -5.57 -24.37 -13.21
N LEU A 5 -6.82 -23.94 -13.05
CA LEU A 5 -7.58 -23.93 -11.81
C LEU A 5 -8.74 -24.91 -11.94
N ILE A 6 -8.91 -25.77 -10.93
CA ILE A 6 -10.07 -26.65 -10.83
C ILE A 6 -10.74 -26.41 -9.49
N GLY A 7 -12.01 -26.00 -9.53
CA GLY A 7 -12.87 -25.91 -8.37
C GLY A 7 -13.76 -27.14 -8.24
N TRP A 8 -14.06 -27.56 -7.01
CA TRP A 8 -15.03 -28.62 -6.73
C TRP A 8 -15.89 -28.23 -5.53
N VAL A 9 -17.04 -28.88 -5.37
CA VAL A 9 -18.00 -28.62 -4.28
C VAL A 9 -18.45 -27.15 -4.27
N ASN A 10 -19.58 -26.90 -4.91
CA ASN A 10 -20.18 -25.58 -4.89
C ASN A 10 -20.91 -25.33 -3.56
N GLU A 11 -20.28 -24.63 -2.63
CA GLU A 11 -20.85 -24.24 -1.34
C GLU A 11 -22.01 -23.25 -1.48
N ALA A 12 -22.17 -22.60 -2.64
CA ALA A 12 -23.33 -21.74 -2.91
C ALA A 12 -24.66 -22.51 -2.85
N ASP A 13 -24.65 -23.82 -3.13
CA ASP A 13 -25.84 -24.69 -3.06
C ASP A 13 -26.40 -24.86 -1.64
N ARG A 14 -25.55 -24.63 -0.64
CA ARG A 14 -25.89 -24.75 0.79
C ARG A 14 -25.94 -23.39 1.48
N ALA A 15 -25.69 -22.32 0.74
CA ALA A 15 -25.63 -20.98 1.29
C ALA A 15 -27.03 -20.38 1.41
N ASP A 16 -27.27 -19.66 2.49
CA ASP A 16 -28.44 -18.78 2.58
C ASP A 16 -28.13 -17.50 1.79
N LEU A 17 -28.84 -17.30 0.68
CA LEU A 17 -28.64 -16.14 -0.20
C LEU A 17 -29.56 -14.97 0.22
N ALA A 18 -28.98 -13.77 0.28
CA ALA A 18 -29.68 -12.53 0.60
C ALA A 18 -29.10 -11.32 -0.16
N GLY A 19 -29.69 -10.15 0.04
CA GLY A 19 -29.23 -8.89 -0.57
C GLY A 19 -29.83 -8.62 -1.95
N GLY A 20 -29.62 -7.40 -2.45
CA GLY A 20 -30.16 -6.97 -3.74
C GLY A 20 -31.68 -6.87 -3.75
N ARG A 21 -32.24 -6.66 -4.94
CA ARG A 21 -33.67 -6.59 -5.21
C ARG A 21 -33.97 -7.44 -6.43
N TRP A 22 -34.83 -8.44 -6.25
CA TRP A 22 -35.04 -9.52 -7.23
C TRP A 22 -36.50 -9.60 -7.65
N ALA A 23 -36.74 -10.00 -8.89
CA ALA A 23 -38.08 -10.24 -9.38
C ALA A 23 -38.68 -11.48 -8.72
N GLU A 24 -39.95 -11.41 -8.30
CA GLU A 24 -40.63 -12.54 -7.66
C GLU A 24 -40.74 -13.78 -8.57
N SER A 25 -40.85 -13.59 -9.88
CA SER A 25 -40.93 -14.67 -10.87
C SER A 25 -39.59 -15.34 -11.17
N LEU A 26 -38.47 -14.66 -10.89
CA LEU A 26 -37.09 -15.13 -11.14
C LEU A 26 -36.23 -14.75 -9.91
N PRO A 27 -36.45 -15.40 -8.76
CA PRO A 27 -35.89 -15.00 -7.47
C PRO A 27 -34.39 -15.29 -7.36
N GLN A 28 -33.72 -14.63 -6.41
CA GLN A 28 -32.29 -14.82 -6.09
C GLN A 28 -31.90 -16.28 -5.84
N THR A 29 -32.81 -17.07 -5.25
CA THR A 29 -32.57 -18.48 -4.94
C THR A 29 -32.31 -19.34 -6.17
N ALA A 30 -32.66 -18.87 -7.38
CA ALA A 30 -32.31 -19.56 -8.62
C ALA A 30 -30.78 -19.62 -8.86
N LEU A 31 -30.00 -18.73 -8.26
CA LEU A 31 -28.52 -18.75 -8.37
C LEU A 31 -27.87 -19.99 -7.75
N ALA A 32 -28.55 -20.64 -6.80
CA ALA A 32 -28.15 -21.89 -6.15
C ALA A 32 -28.79 -23.12 -6.81
N ASP A 33 -29.57 -22.97 -7.89
CA ASP A 33 -30.12 -24.10 -8.65
C ASP A 33 -29.05 -24.64 -9.60
N ASP A 34 -28.91 -25.96 -9.68
CA ASP A 34 -27.89 -26.64 -10.50
C ASP A 34 -28.20 -26.61 -12.00
N ARG A 35 -29.39 -26.12 -12.37
CA ARG A 35 -29.81 -25.93 -13.75
C ARG A 35 -29.47 -24.54 -14.27
N LEU A 36 -28.47 -24.48 -15.15
CA LEU A 36 -28.01 -23.24 -15.79
C LEU A 36 -29.06 -22.53 -16.66
N SER A 37 -30.15 -23.23 -17.00
CA SER A 37 -31.30 -22.66 -17.72
C SER A 37 -32.18 -21.77 -16.86
N LYS A 38 -32.02 -21.79 -15.53
CA LYS A 38 -32.81 -20.96 -14.62
C LYS A 38 -32.11 -19.63 -14.34
N ALA A 39 -32.75 -18.55 -14.74
CA ALA A 39 -32.28 -17.20 -14.45
C ALA A 39 -32.84 -16.67 -13.12
N ALA A 40 -32.02 -15.92 -12.39
CA ALA A 40 -32.41 -14.96 -11.37
C ALA A 40 -32.35 -13.56 -11.98
N ARG A 41 -33.42 -12.79 -11.83
CA ARG A 41 -33.54 -11.43 -12.39
C ARG A 41 -33.50 -10.38 -11.30
N THR A 42 -32.59 -9.42 -11.46
CA THR A 42 -32.52 -8.23 -10.60
C THR A 42 -33.58 -7.19 -11.01
N LEU A 43 -33.98 -6.30 -10.09
CA LEU A 43 -34.91 -5.19 -10.37
C LEU A 43 -34.20 -3.91 -10.83
N GLY A 44 -32.87 -3.91 -10.79
CA GLY A 44 -32.00 -2.81 -11.14
C GLY A 44 -30.61 -3.34 -11.54
N ASN A 45 -29.82 -2.52 -12.23
CA ASN A 45 -28.48 -2.87 -12.71
C ASN A 45 -27.35 -2.19 -11.92
N ARG A 46 -27.65 -1.68 -10.72
CA ARG A 46 -26.70 -1.03 -9.81
C ARG A 46 -26.45 -1.91 -8.58
N THR A 47 -25.35 -1.65 -7.90
CA THR A 47 -24.89 -2.41 -6.72
C THR A 47 -25.93 -2.56 -5.61
N ALA A 48 -26.84 -1.58 -5.46
CA ALA A 48 -27.92 -1.67 -4.48
C ALA A 48 -28.95 -2.77 -4.81
N ASP A 49 -29.21 -3.01 -6.09
CA ASP A 49 -30.20 -3.99 -6.57
C ASP A 49 -29.55 -5.33 -6.95
N THR A 50 -28.27 -5.37 -7.30
CA THR A 50 -27.60 -6.59 -7.79
C THR A 50 -26.80 -7.33 -6.72
N ALA A 51 -26.75 -6.84 -5.48
CA ALA A 51 -25.94 -7.44 -4.42
C ALA A 51 -26.40 -8.88 -4.12
N ILE A 52 -25.45 -9.82 -4.06
CA ILE A 52 -25.67 -11.21 -3.63
C ILE A 52 -24.78 -11.47 -2.43
N VAL A 53 -25.37 -11.72 -1.26
CA VAL A 53 -24.66 -12.12 -0.05
C VAL A 53 -24.98 -13.59 0.22
N ALA A 54 -23.96 -14.43 0.23
CA ALA A 54 -24.04 -15.84 0.56
C ALA A 54 -23.52 -16.07 1.99
N ASP A 55 -24.39 -16.52 2.90
CA ASP A 55 -24.00 -17.03 4.22
C ASP A 55 -23.74 -18.53 4.13
N LEU A 56 -22.48 -18.94 4.31
CA LEU A 56 -22.07 -20.34 4.25
C LEU A 56 -22.36 -21.12 5.55
N GLY A 57 -22.94 -20.45 6.56
CA GLY A 57 -23.25 -20.99 7.90
C GLY A 57 -22.04 -21.05 8.84
N GLU A 58 -20.86 -21.29 8.29
CA GLU A 58 -19.57 -21.32 8.96
C GLU A 58 -18.46 -20.79 8.04
N ALA A 59 -17.31 -20.43 8.61
CA ALA A 59 -16.18 -19.99 7.80
C ALA A 59 -15.62 -21.14 6.96
N LYS A 60 -15.67 -21.01 5.64
CA LYS A 60 -15.17 -22.02 4.68
C LYS A 60 -14.13 -21.42 3.77
N ALA A 61 -13.10 -22.22 3.46
CA ALA A 61 -12.05 -21.85 2.52
C ALA A 61 -12.60 -21.88 1.09
N ILE A 62 -12.60 -20.73 0.43
CA ILE A 62 -12.98 -20.60 -0.98
C ILE A 62 -11.71 -20.21 -1.74
N GLY A 63 -11.38 -20.99 -2.78
CA GLY A 63 -10.28 -20.72 -3.70
C GLY A 63 -10.75 -20.19 -5.06
N LEU A 64 -12.05 -20.33 -5.35
CA LEU A 64 -12.65 -19.88 -6.59
C LEU A 64 -14.08 -19.42 -6.35
N ALA A 65 -14.34 -18.17 -6.74
CA ALA A 65 -15.66 -17.55 -6.69
C ALA A 65 -16.04 -17.13 -8.12
N ALA A 66 -17.19 -17.58 -8.62
CA ALA A 66 -17.65 -17.22 -9.95
C ALA A 66 -19.14 -16.91 -10.01
N LEU A 67 -19.54 -16.05 -10.94
CA LEU A 67 -20.94 -15.76 -11.23
C LEU A 67 -21.15 -15.76 -12.75
N PHE A 68 -22.20 -16.47 -13.17
CA PHE A 68 -22.50 -16.69 -14.58
C PHE A 68 -23.73 -15.89 -15.02
N GLY A 69 -23.63 -15.22 -16.17
CA GLY A 69 -24.75 -14.53 -16.82
C GLY A 69 -25.68 -15.51 -17.55
N ALA A 70 -26.99 -15.31 -17.45
CA ALA A 70 -27.98 -16.23 -18.04
C ALA A 70 -28.22 -16.00 -19.54
N VAL A 71 -28.11 -14.76 -20.02
CA VAL A 71 -28.51 -14.35 -21.37
C VAL A 71 -27.36 -13.73 -22.15
N ALA A 72 -27.21 -14.13 -23.42
CA ALA A 72 -26.12 -13.68 -24.29
C ALA A 72 -26.44 -12.37 -25.01
N ALA A 73 -25.46 -11.47 -25.10
CA ALA A 73 -25.58 -10.24 -25.87
C ALA A 73 -25.97 -10.54 -27.34
N PRO A 74 -26.84 -9.71 -27.96
CA PRO A 74 -27.39 -8.44 -27.49
C PRO A 74 -28.75 -8.57 -26.75
N ALA A 75 -29.04 -9.69 -26.08
CA ALA A 75 -30.29 -9.84 -25.35
C ALA A 75 -30.37 -8.91 -24.12
N PRO A 76 -31.55 -8.33 -23.83
CA PRO A 76 -31.74 -7.52 -22.64
C PRO A 76 -31.43 -8.28 -21.35
N GLY A 77 -30.75 -7.63 -20.41
CA GLY A 77 -30.37 -8.23 -19.13
C GLY A 77 -29.02 -8.95 -19.14
N CYS A 78 -28.29 -8.93 -20.26
CA CYS A 78 -26.90 -9.36 -20.31
C CYS A 78 -26.01 -8.28 -19.67
N PRO A 79 -25.15 -8.60 -18.69
CA PRO A 79 -24.19 -7.64 -18.17
C PRO A 79 -23.32 -7.07 -19.29
N GLY A 80 -23.30 -5.73 -19.45
CA GLY A 80 -22.57 -5.02 -20.50
C GLY A 80 -21.06 -5.26 -20.49
N SER A 81 -20.37 -4.98 -21.61
CA SER A 81 -18.89 -5.10 -21.70
C SER A 81 -18.15 -4.07 -20.83
N THR A 82 -18.85 -3.03 -20.39
CA THR A 82 -18.36 -2.02 -19.42
C THR A 82 -18.84 -2.30 -17.99
N ALA A 83 -19.61 -3.37 -17.77
CA ALA A 83 -20.07 -3.74 -16.45
C ALA A 83 -18.88 -4.18 -15.61
N ARG A 84 -18.95 -3.90 -14.31
CA ARG A 84 -17.91 -4.28 -13.35
C ARG A 84 -18.52 -5.06 -12.20
N TYR A 85 -17.73 -5.95 -11.61
CA TYR A 85 -18.11 -6.71 -10.44
C TYR A 85 -17.05 -6.64 -9.34
N ARG A 86 -17.45 -6.88 -8.10
CA ARG A 86 -16.58 -6.94 -6.94
C ARG A 86 -17.00 -8.08 -6.03
N VAL A 87 -16.04 -8.81 -5.50
CA VAL A 87 -16.26 -9.91 -4.58
C VAL A 87 -15.59 -9.59 -3.25
N ARG A 88 -16.34 -9.73 -2.16
CA ARG A 88 -15.88 -9.49 -0.80
C ARG A 88 -16.18 -10.71 0.07
N ALA A 89 -15.27 -11.02 0.98
CA ALA A 89 -15.44 -12.12 1.91
C ALA A 89 -15.15 -11.65 3.34
N GLY A 90 -15.83 -12.21 4.33
CA GLY A 90 -15.64 -11.85 5.73
C GLY A 90 -16.57 -12.62 6.67
N ASP A 91 -16.48 -12.33 7.96
CA ASP A 91 -17.28 -13.02 8.99
C ASP A 91 -18.48 -12.19 9.49
N ASP A 92 -18.73 -11.03 8.88
CA ASP A 92 -19.93 -10.20 9.09
C ASP A 92 -20.83 -10.22 7.85
N ALA A 93 -22.10 -10.60 8.02
CA ALA A 93 -23.13 -10.64 6.97
C ALA A 93 -23.30 -9.34 6.20
N ARG A 94 -22.99 -8.20 6.82
CA ARG A 94 -23.18 -6.89 6.19
C ARG A 94 -22.17 -6.67 5.07
N LEU A 95 -20.95 -7.23 5.19
CA LEU A 95 -19.79 -7.04 4.29
C LEU A 95 -19.65 -5.59 3.80
N ALA A 96 -20.10 -4.64 4.63
CA ALA A 96 -20.04 -3.23 4.37
C ALA A 96 -18.63 -2.82 4.77
N GLY A 97 -17.75 -2.80 3.76
CA GLY A 97 -16.42 -2.23 3.90
C GLY A 97 -16.47 -0.79 4.41
N PRO A 98 -15.33 -0.25 4.84
CA PRO A 98 -15.27 1.12 5.30
C PRO A 98 -15.78 2.09 4.22
N LEU A 99 -16.38 3.21 4.66
CA LEU A 99 -16.71 4.36 3.81
C LEU A 99 -15.46 4.91 3.11
N LEU A 100 -14.32 4.85 3.81
CA LEU A 100 -13.02 5.27 3.31
C LEU A 100 -11.97 4.26 3.73
N ASP A 101 -11.15 3.80 2.78
CA ASP A 101 -10.01 2.94 3.02
C ASP A 101 -8.78 3.55 2.34
N LEU A 102 -7.84 4.05 3.15
CA LEU A 102 -6.61 4.65 2.68
C LEU A 102 -5.46 3.71 3.01
N ASP A 103 -4.92 3.04 1.99
CA ASP A 103 -3.71 2.21 2.11
C ASP A 103 -2.49 2.98 1.60
N PHE A 104 -1.58 3.28 2.51
CA PHE A 104 -0.34 4.00 2.24
C PHE A 104 0.85 3.04 2.03
N THR A 105 0.63 1.73 2.09
CA THR A 105 1.66 0.72 1.80
C THR A 105 1.60 0.21 0.37
N GLY A 106 0.44 0.34 -0.28
CA GLY A 106 0.24 0.03 -1.69
C GLY A 106 0.88 1.03 -2.66
N TYR A 107 1.13 0.57 -3.89
CA TYR A 107 1.61 1.41 -4.99
C TYR A 107 0.44 1.74 -5.93
N GLY A 108 -0.47 2.58 -5.45
CA GLY A 108 -1.62 3.08 -6.21
C GLY A 108 -1.53 4.60 -6.44
N PRO A 109 -2.36 5.16 -7.34
CA PRO A 109 -2.47 6.61 -7.47
C PRO A 109 -2.93 7.25 -6.15
N GLU A 110 -2.38 8.41 -5.82
CA GLU A 110 -2.78 9.15 -4.61
C GLU A 110 -4.27 9.50 -4.67
N ASP A 111 -4.99 9.39 -3.54
CA ASP A 111 -6.39 9.79 -3.49
C ASP A 111 -6.49 11.32 -3.73
N PRO A 112 -7.13 11.76 -4.82
CA PRO A 112 -7.15 13.17 -5.21
C PRO A 112 -7.94 14.06 -4.25
N ARG A 113 -8.71 13.48 -3.31
CA ARG A 113 -9.47 14.21 -2.29
C ARG A 113 -8.59 14.67 -1.13
N ILE A 114 -7.38 14.12 -0.99
CA ILE A 114 -6.46 14.53 0.07
C ILE A 114 -5.71 15.79 -0.37
N ALA A 115 -5.93 16.87 0.38
CA ALA A 115 -5.16 18.09 0.24
C ALA A 115 -3.88 17.98 1.08
N PHE A 116 -2.73 18.06 0.41
CA PHE A 116 -1.43 18.10 1.05
C PHE A 116 -0.89 19.53 0.99
N THR A 117 -0.46 20.04 2.14
CA THR A 117 0.12 21.38 2.23
C THR A 117 1.41 21.33 3.04
N ARG A 118 2.49 21.85 2.44
CA ARG A 118 3.78 22.13 3.06
C ARG A 118 4.43 23.31 2.32
N SER A 119 5.37 24.02 2.93
CA SER A 119 6.07 25.17 2.32
C SER A 119 7.58 24.97 2.16
N SER A 120 8.09 23.76 2.39
CA SER A 120 9.52 23.44 2.33
C SER A 120 9.79 22.12 1.60
N LEU A 121 11.05 21.87 1.25
CA LEU A 121 11.52 20.54 0.87
C LEU A 121 11.54 19.60 2.06
N ALA A 122 11.51 18.30 1.80
CA ALA A 122 11.75 17.26 2.79
C ALA A 122 12.37 16.03 2.12
N THR A 123 12.83 15.04 2.88
CA THR A 123 13.38 13.80 2.31
C THR A 123 12.59 12.56 2.72
N ARG A 124 12.75 11.46 1.99
CA ARG A 124 12.22 10.11 2.29
C ARG A 124 13.14 9.04 1.71
N PHE A 125 12.98 7.80 2.15
CA PHE A 125 13.58 6.64 1.49
C PHE A 125 12.62 6.03 0.47
N ASP A 126 13.13 5.75 -0.71
CA ASP A 126 12.40 5.00 -1.74
C ASP A 126 12.49 3.48 -1.51
N ARG A 127 11.79 2.72 -2.37
CA ARG A 127 11.74 1.25 -2.31
C ARG A 127 13.11 0.57 -2.47
N ASN A 128 14.11 1.28 -2.98
CA ASN A 128 15.47 0.77 -3.14
C ASN A 128 16.37 1.17 -1.96
N GLY A 129 15.82 1.84 -0.94
CA GLY A 129 16.56 2.33 0.21
C GLY A 129 17.41 3.57 -0.07
N ARG A 130 17.16 4.27 -1.20
CA ARG A 130 17.86 5.51 -1.56
C ARG A 130 17.13 6.70 -0.96
N LEU A 131 17.89 7.66 -0.43
CA LEU A 131 17.34 8.90 0.08
C LEU A 131 16.95 9.80 -1.11
N GLN A 132 15.73 10.33 -1.07
CA GLN A 132 15.19 11.19 -2.13
C GLN A 132 14.77 12.54 -1.58
N GLY A 133 15.08 13.61 -2.32
CA GLY A 133 14.47 14.91 -2.12
C GLY A 133 13.01 14.87 -2.57
N TYR A 134 12.09 15.27 -1.70
CA TYR A 134 10.66 15.33 -1.94
C TYR A 134 10.22 16.79 -2.07
N GLY A 135 9.80 17.18 -3.27
CA GLY A 135 9.45 18.56 -3.62
C GLY A 135 10.48 19.29 -4.49
N LEU A 136 11.51 18.60 -4.98
CA LEU A 136 12.35 19.09 -6.08
C LEU A 136 12.05 18.29 -7.35
N THR A 137 11.99 19.02 -8.45
CA THR A 137 11.91 18.52 -9.81
C THR A 137 13.14 17.66 -10.12
N GLU A 138 12.93 16.40 -10.50
CA GLU A 138 14.00 15.60 -11.12
C GLU A 138 14.39 16.22 -12.47
N PRO A 139 15.68 16.35 -12.80
CA PRO A 139 16.12 16.81 -14.11
C PRO A 139 15.80 15.74 -15.16
N LEU A 140 14.78 16.00 -15.97
CA LEU A 140 14.49 15.19 -17.14
C LEU A 140 15.33 15.69 -18.33
N THR A 141 15.86 14.78 -19.16
CA THR A 141 16.55 15.17 -20.40
C THR A 141 15.59 15.07 -21.58
N ILE A 142 15.33 16.20 -22.24
CA ILE A 142 14.54 16.26 -23.48
C ILE A 142 15.37 16.99 -24.54
N ASN A 143 15.48 16.41 -25.73
CA ASN A 143 16.12 17.03 -26.88
C ASN A 143 15.05 17.67 -27.77
N LEU A 144 15.11 19.00 -27.94
CA LEU A 144 14.12 19.78 -28.70
C LEU A 144 14.73 20.29 -30.01
N ASP A 145 15.01 19.37 -30.94
CA ASP A 145 15.43 19.77 -32.28
C ASP A 145 14.21 20.25 -33.09
N GLY A 146 14.17 21.55 -33.41
CA GLY A 146 13.29 22.11 -34.44
C GLY A 146 11.87 22.53 -34.03
N PHE A 147 11.58 22.73 -32.74
CA PHE A 147 10.27 23.23 -32.29
C PHE A 147 10.21 24.78 -32.28
N ASP A 148 9.16 25.36 -32.90
CA ASP A 148 8.90 26.81 -32.93
C ASP A 148 7.54 27.13 -32.24
N PRO A 149 7.54 27.61 -30.99
CA PRO A 149 6.33 27.96 -30.21
C PRO A 149 5.67 29.28 -30.65
N PRO A 150 4.35 29.49 -30.40
CA PRO A 150 3.43 28.66 -29.63
C PRO A 150 2.93 27.43 -30.41
N GLY A 151 2.75 26.30 -29.72
CA GLY A 151 2.35 25.06 -30.36
C GLY A 151 2.23 23.88 -29.41
N THR A 152 1.80 22.75 -29.95
CA THR A 152 1.74 21.47 -29.23
C THR A 152 3.06 20.73 -29.40
N LEU A 153 3.61 20.26 -28.29
CA LEU A 153 4.88 19.55 -28.22
C LEU A 153 4.63 18.13 -27.70
N GLU A 154 4.90 17.14 -28.55
CA GLU A 154 4.85 15.72 -28.19
C GLU A 154 6.25 15.23 -27.83
N LEU A 155 6.37 14.56 -26.70
CA LEU A 155 7.63 14.16 -26.09
C LEU A 155 7.53 12.74 -25.57
N VAL A 156 8.67 12.07 -25.44
CA VAL A 156 8.80 10.83 -24.67
C VAL A 156 9.78 11.10 -23.52
N LEU A 157 9.28 11.04 -22.29
CA LEU A 157 10.05 11.26 -21.08
C LEU A 157 11.01 10.08 -20.84
N GLN A 158 12.31 10.36 -20.69
CA GLN A 158 13.33 9.31 -20.50
C GLN A 158 13.37 8.72 -19.08
N GLN A 159 12.90 9.46 -18.07
CA GLN A 159 12.70 8.97 -16.70
C GLN A 159 11.21 9.06 -16.34
N LYS A 160 10.65 7.96 -15.85
CA LYS A 160 9.19 7.74 -15.70
C LYS A 160 8.73 7.74 -14.24
N ASP A 161 9.60 8.17 -13.33
CA ASP A 161 9.42 8.00 -11.89
C ASP A 161 8.50 9.06 -11.27
N ARG A 162 8.12 10.09 -12.04
CA ARG A 162 7.18 11.14 -11.66
C ARG A 162 5.84 11.01 -12.41
N ASP A 163 4.74 11.23 -11.70
CA ASP A 163 3.41 11.38 -12.28
C ASP A 163 3.10 12.85 -12.60
N PHE A 164 2.76 13.12 -13.86
CA PHE A 164 2.23 14.41 -14.33
C PHE A 164 0.71 14.30 -14.57
N ARG A 165 -0.04 15.39 -14.36
CA ARG A 165 -1.50 15.40 -14.61
C ARG A 165 -1.86 16.18 -15.86
N VAL A 166 -2.78 15.64 -16.67
CA VAL A 166 -3.39 16.39 -17.77
C VAL A 166 -4.11 17.61 -17.20
N GLY A 167 -3.82 18.79 -17.76
CA GLY A 167 -4.26 20.11 -17.30
C GLY A 167 -3.25 20.84 -16.40
N GLU A 168 -2.11 20.23 -16.06
CA GLU A 168 -1.10 20.83 -15.19
C GLU A 168 -0.27 21.90 -15.91
N ALA A 169 -0.05 23.04 -15.25
CA ALA A 169 0.87 24.08 -15.74
C ALA A 169 2.32 23.61 -15.58
N VAL A 170 3.07 23.62 -16.67
CA VAL A 170 4.42 23.06 -16.76
C VAL A 170 5.38 24.07 -17.38
N ARG A 171 6.65 23.95 -17.01
CA ARG A 171 7.76 24.75 -17.52
C ARG A 171 8.85 23.82 -18.04
N LEU A 172 9.34 24.05 -19.24
CA LEU A 172 10.60 23.48 -19.70
C LEU A 172 11.70 24.51 -19.47
N ALA A 173 12.57 24.29 -18.49
CA ALA A 173 13.65 25.20 -18.12
C ALA A 173 15.00 24.73 -18.66
N ASP A 174 15.84 25.68 -19.07
CA ASP A 174 17.25 25.43 -19.37
C ASP A 174 18.01 25.21 -18.04
N PRO A 175 18.67 24.05 -17.85
CA PRO A 175 19.41 23.73 -16.64
C PRO A 175 20.62 24.63 -16.39
N GLU A 176 21.14 25.27 -17.43
CA GLU A 176 22.35 26.11 -17.39
C GLU A 176 22.02 27.61 -17.39
N ASP A 177 20.76 28.01 -17.69
CA ASP A 177 20.30 29.39 -17.69
C ASP A 177 18.84 29.53 -17.21
N ALA A 178 18.65 29.96 -15.97
CA ALA A 178 17.33 30.15 -15.36
C ALA A 178 16.45 31.20 -16.07
N GLY A 179 17.02 32.06 -16.94
CA GLY A 179 16.27 33.04 -17.73
C GLY A 179 15.62 32.47 -19.00
N ARG A 180 15.96 31.23 -19.39
CA ARG A 180 15.48 30.57 -20.60
C ARG A 180 14.50 29.44 -20.28
N TYR A 181 13.26 29.58 -20.73
CA TYR A 181 12.23 28.58 -20.49
C TYR A 181 11.04 28.64 -21.46
N LEU A 182 10.28 27.54 -21.53
CA LEU A 182 8.99 27.43 -22.23
C LEU A 182 7.90 27.13 -21.20
N ASP A 183 6.87 27.96 -21.11
CA ASP A 183 5.72 27.71 -20.22
C ASP A 183 4.53 27.19 -21.01
N GLY A 184 3.80 26.25 -20.42
CA GLY A 184 2.66 25.61 -21.07
C GLY A 184 1.78 24.82 -20.12
N THR A 185 0.93 23.98 -20.71
CA THR A 185 0.02 23.08 -20.00
C THR A 185 0.17 21.66 -20.55
N LEU A 186 0.24 20.66 -19.68
CA LEU A 186 0.24 19.25 -20.10
C LEU A 186 -1.15 18.86 -20.60
N THR A 187 -1.27 18.30 -21.79
CA THR A 187 -2.54 17.93 -22.44
C THR A 187 -2.72 16.41 -22.55
N ALA A 188 -1.65 15.62 -22.49
CA ALA A 188 -1.71 14.16 -22.38
C ALA A 188 -0.46 13.64 -21.66
N PHE A 189 -0.59 12.55 -20.90
CA PHE A 189 0.55 11.85 -20.30
C PHE A 189 0.25 10.36 -20.09
N GLU A 190 1.15 9.49 -20.53
CA GLU A 190 1.10 8.05 -20.31
C GLU A 190 2.38 7.57 -19.61
N LYS A 191 2.22 7.14 -18.35
CA LYS A 191 3.33 6.78 -17.47
C LYS A 191 4.19 5.63 -17.98
N GLN A 192 3.57 4.58 -18.54
CA GLN A 192 4.30 3.37 -18.96
C GLN A 192 5.20 3.62 -20.17
N SER A 193 4.70 4.37 -21.16
CA SER A 193 5.49 4.73 -22.35
C SER A 193 6.38 5.95 -22.11
N GLY A 194 6.00 6.82 -21.16
CA GLY A 194 6.61 8.14 -20.97
C GLY A 194 6.09 9.17 -21.97
N SER A 195 5.06 8.85 -22.77
CA SER A 195 4.54 9.78 -23.77
C SER A 195 3.84 10.95 -23.10
N ALA A 196 4.20 12.18 -23.48
CA ALA A 196 3.64 13.41 -22.96
C ALA A 196 3.32 14.37 -24.10
N CYS A 197 2.22 15.11 -23.98
CA CYS A 197 1.82 16.16 -24.90
C CYS A 197 1.67 17.46 -24.11
N LEU A 198 2.29 18.55 -24.56
CA LEU A 198 2.30 19.85 -23.90
C LEU A 198 1.81 20.93 -24.86
N ALA A 199 0.87 21.77 -24.42
CA ALA A 199 0.49 23.00 -25.10
C ALA A 199 1.38 24.14 -24.60
N ILE A 200 2.38 24.55 -25.39
CA ILE A 200 3.31 25.63 -25.04
C ILE A 200 2.65 26.98 -25.33
N ALA A 201 2.53 27.79 -24.29
CA ALA A 201 1.82 29.08 -24.30
C ALA A 201 2.76 30.29 -24.41
N SER A 202 4.01 30.20 -23.92
CA SER A 202 4.97 31.30 -23.99
C SER A 202 6.43 30.85 -23.91
N VAL A 203 7.34 31.72 -24.33
CA VAL A 203 8.80 31.50 -24.35
C VAL A 203 9.52 32.68 -23.72
N SER A 204 10.60 32.38 -22.99
CA SER A 204 11.61 33.34 -22.56
C SER A 204 12.99 32.91 -23.05
N GLY A 205 13.78 33.85 -23.59
CA GLY A 205 15.14 33.64 -24.10
C GLY A 205 15.24 33.17 -25.56
N THR A 206 16.40 33.37 -26.21
CA THR A 206 16.68 32.95 -27.60
C THR A 206 17.72 31.83 -27.69
N GLY A 207 17.37 30.73 -28.36
CA GLY A 207 18.21 29.75 -29.11
C GLY A 207 19.43 29.06 -28.46
N SER A 208 19.42 27.72 -28.43
CA SER A 208 20.47 26.84 -28.98
C SER A 208 19.84 25.47 -29.32
N SER A 209 20.22 24.86 -30.43
CA SER A 209 19.63 23.62 -30.97
C SER A 209 20.23 22.33 -30.39
N THR A 210 20.74 22.37 -29.15
CA THR A 210 21.36 21.20 -28.48
C THR A 210 21.40 21.43 -26.98
N ILE A 211 20.24 21.66 -26.37
CA ILE A 211 20.12 21.87 -24.92
C ILE A 211 19.30 20.74 -24.31
N THR A 212 19.76 20.24 -23.17
CA THR A 212 19.02 19.36 -22.27
C THR A 212 17.95 20.17 -21.55
N TRP A 213 16.65 19.96 -21.79
CA TRP A 213 15.58 20.74 -21.14
C TRP A 213 14.96 20.03 -19.94
N ARG A 214 14.80 20.72 -18.80
CA ARG A 214 14.17 20.19 -17.57
C ARG A 214 12.66 20.47 -17.55
N LEU A 215 11.82 19.44 -17.36
CA LEU A 215 10.38 19.61 -17.19
C LEU A 215 9.98 19.83 -15.72
N GLU A 216 9.65 21.07 -15.39
CA GLU A 216 9.19 21.55 -14.10
C GLU A 216 7.66 21.66 -14.06
N SER A 217 7.06 21.43 -12.89
CA SER A 217 5.68 21.85 -12.66
C SER A 217 5.69 23.19 -11.96
N LEU A 218 4.80 24.08 -12.41
CA LEU A 218 4.63 25.41 -11.82
C LEU A 218 3.70 25.40 -10.60
N ALA A 219 3.09 24.26 -10.27
CA ALA A 219 2.30 24.10 -9.06
C ALA A 219 3.13 23.41 -7.98
N ALA A 220 3.41 24.10 -6.87
CA ALA A 220 3.95 23.48 -5.67
C ALA A 220 2.91 22.50 -5.09
N ARG A 221 3.04 21.22 -5.44
CA ARG A 221 2.25 20.13 -4.84
C ARG A 221 3.22 19.13 -4.23
N TYR A 222 3.30 19.16 -2.90
CA TYR A 222 3.96 18.12 -2.12
C TYR A 222 2.92 17.02 -1.92
N GLY A 223 3.02 15.88 -2.61
CA GLY A 223 2.11 14.74 -2.37
C GLY A 223 2.40 14.01 -1.06
N TRP A 224 1.91 12.78 -0.91
CA TRP A 224 2.24 11.97 0.27
C TRP A 224 3.64 11.36 0.18
N ARG A 225 4.37 11.40 1.30
CA ARG A 225 5.72 10.83 1.40
C ARG A 225 5.64 9.35 1.74
N GLN A 226 5.49 8.49 0.72
CA GLN A 226 5.57 7.05 0.92
C GLN A 226 7.00 6.63 1.30
N ASP A 227 7.23 6.33 2.56
CA ASP A 227 8.56 6.02 3.08
C ASP A 227 8.77 4.52 3.22
N HIS A 228 10.03 4.08 3.12
CA HIS A 228 10.41 2.67 3.15
C HIS A 228 11.47 2.42 4.21
N GLU A 229 11.55 1.18 4.66
CA GLU A 229 12.67 0.71 5.46
C GLU A 229 13.97 0.85 4.64
N PRO A 230 14.97 1.63 5.10
CA PRO A 230 16.14 1.94 4.28
C PRO A 230 17.00 0.73 3.91
N ALA A 231 16.96 -0.33 4.72
CA ALA A 231 17.74 -1.55 4.50
C ALA A 231 17.01 -2.60 3.64
N SER A 232 15.69 -2.75 3.82
CA SER A 232 14.90 -3.81 3.18
C SER A 232 13.99 -3.34 2.06
N GLY A 233 13.78 -2.02 1.90
CA GLY A 233 12.83 -1.47 0.95
C GLY A 233 11.37 -1.76 1.29
N THR A 234 11.08 -2.30 2.48
CA THR A 234 9.71 -2.62 2.91
C THR A 234 8.93 -1.33 3.12
N PRO A 235 7.72 -1.17 2.55
CA PRO A 235 6.94 0.04 2.73
C PRO A 235 6.54 0.21 4.19
N ARG A 236 6.81 1.41 4.75
CA ARG A 236 6.40 1.79 6.11
C ARG A 236 5.07 2.55 6.13
N GLY A 237 4.73 3.22 5.03
CA GLY A 237 3.50 3.99 4.88
C GLY A 237 3.76 5.46 4.58
N PHE A 238 2.73 6.29 4.80
CA PHE A 238 2.82 7.73 4.66
C PHE A 238 3.58 8.34 5.84
N LEU A 239 4.77 8.88 5.57
CA LEU A 239 5.59 9.62 6.52
C LEU A 239 5.05 11.03 6.75
N ILE A 240 4.74 11.33 8.01
CA ILE A 240 4.17 12.59 8.48
C ILE A 240 4.99 13.09 9.65
N GLU A 241 5.51 14.31 9.53
CA GLU A 241 6.45 14.88 10.49
C GLU A 241 6.11 16.35 10.80
N GLY A 242 6.32 16.76 12.04
CA GLY A 242 6.20 18.16 12.49
C GLY A 242 7.44 18.99 12.23
N GLU A 243 7.28 20.31 12.23
CA GLU A 243 8.35 21.27 11.93
C GLU A 243 9.63 20.96 12.71
N ARG A 244 10.78 21.02 12.02
CA ARG A 244 12.10 20.83 12.61
C ARG A 244 13.13 21.71 11.89
N THR A 245 14.18 22.05 12.62
CA THR A 245 15.30 22.85 12.12
C THR A 245 16.59 22.06 12.30
N ASN A 246 17.33 21.87 11.22
CA ASN A 246 18.71 21.44 11.32
C ASN A 246 19.55 22.66 11.72
N LEU A 247 20.08 22.62 12.94
CA LEU A 247 20.86 23.69 13.57
C LEU A 247 22.30 23.78 13.04
N LEU A 248 22.72 22.85 12.18
CA LEU A 248 24.07 22.81 11.64
C LEU A 248 24.11 23.44 10.24
N ALA A 249 25.05 24.34 10.06
CA ALA A 249 25.43 24.90 8.76
C ALA A 249 26.18 23.85 7.93
N ARG A 250 26.02 23.94 6.60
CA ARG A 250 26.76 23.14 5.61
C ARG A 250 26.81 21.64 5.95
N SER A 251 25.63 21.03 6.09
CA SER A 251 25.44 19.69 6.65
C SER A 251 26.09 18.55 5.84
N ALA A 252 26.49 18.79 4.60
CA ALA A 252 27.17 17.82 3.74
C ALA A 252 28.59 18.22 3.31
N GLN A 253 29.11 19.38 3.75
CA GLN A 253 30.40 19.92 3.30
C GLN A 253 31.37 20.06 4.48
N PHE A 254 31.97 18.95 4.91
CA PHE A 254 32.79 18.92 6.13
C PHE A 254 34.18 19.55 5.93
N GLY A 255 34.61 19.71 4.67
CA GLY A 255 35.82 20.44 4.31
C GLY A 255 35.79 21.92 4.68
N ASP A 256 34.60 22.50 4.82
CA ASP A 256 34.41 23.94 5.06
C ASP A 256 34.88 24.42 6.45
N ALA A 257 35.20 25.71 6.56
CA ALA A 257 35.71 26.33 7.79
C ALA A 257 34.71 26.35 8.95
N VAL A 258 33.40 26.24 8.70
CA VAL A 258 32.40 26.11 9.79
C VAL A 258 32.58 24.82 10.61
N TRP A 259 33.20 23.80 10.01
CA TRP A 259 33.55 22.55 10.67
C TRP A 259 34.98 22.59 11.21
N THR A 260 35.11 22.60 12.54
CA THR A 260 36.42 22.53 13.20
C THR A 260 36.96 21.11 13.15
N LYS A 261 38.20 20.94 12.69
CA LYS A 261 38.88 19.64 12.64
C LYS A 261 39.93 19.54 13.74
N GLN A 262 39.93 18.45 14.50
CA GLN A 262 40.96 18.16 15.50
C GLN A 262 41.65 16.84 15.17
N ASN A 263 42.96 16.90 14.97
CA ASN A 263 43.80 15.77 14.57
C ASN A 263 43.20 14.97 13.40
N ALA A 264 42.51 15.64 12.48
CA ALA A 264 41.79 15.03 11.37
C ALA A 264 41.82 15.94 10.14
N THR A 265 41.62 15.33 8.97
CA THR A 265 41.50 16.00 7.67
C THR A 265 40.25 15.51 6.96
N ILE A 266 39.78 16.28 5.96
CA ILE A 266 38.65 15.90 5.11
C ILE A 266 39.13 15.72 3.68
N THR A 267 38.80 14.58 3.08
CA THR A 267 38.88 14.38 1.63
C THR A 267 37.48 14.55 1.07
N ALA A 268 37.26 15.62 0.31
CA ALA A 268 35.94 15.91 -0.27
C ALA A 268 35.58 14.93 -1.39
N ASP A 269 34.28 14.70 -1.61
CA ASP A 269 33.73 13.93 -2.74
C ASP A 269 34.37 12.53 -2.93
N ALA A 270 34.69 11.88 -1.82
CA ALA A 270 35.41 10.61 -1.76
C ALA A 270 34.54 9.37 -2.08
N GLY A 271 33.23 9.53 -2.30
CA GLY A 271 32.37 8.40 -2.66
C GLY A 271 30.90 8.73 -2.84
N ALA A 272 30.11 7.68 -3.09
CA ALA A 272 28.66 7.77 -3.24
C ALA A 272 27.94 7.92 -1.90
N THR A 273 27.01 8.85 -1.83
CA THR A 273 26.15 9.18 -0.67
C THR A 273 24.88 8.31 -0.61
N PRO A 274 24.10 8.38 0.48
CA PRO A 274 22.79 7.71 0.57
C PRO A 274 21.73 8.20 -0.43
N ASP A 275 21.85 9.44 -0.92
CA ASP A 275 21.01 9.95 -2.01
C ASP A 275 21.57 9.60 -3.40
N GLY A 276 22.67 8.84 -3.45
CA GLY A 276 23.36 8.34 -4.62
C GLY A 276 24.05 9.39 -5.49
N SER A 277 24.21 10.62 -5.00
CA SER A 277 25.22 11.55 -5.52
C SER A 277 26.64 11.07 -5.19
N LEU A 278 27.66 11.67 -5.79
CA LEU A 278 29.08 11.33 -5.54
C LEU A 278 29.76 12.37 -4.63
N GLN A 279 29.05 12.80 -3.58
CA GLN A 279 29.43 13.94 -2.73
C GLN A 279 29.68 13.55 -1.27
N ALA A 280 30.04 12.28 -1.00
CA ALA A 280 30.36 11.86 0.37
C ALA A 280 31.78 12.32 0.73
N ASP A 281 31.96 13.02 1.84
CA ASP A 281 33.27 13.38 2.35
C ASP A 281 33.88 12.21 3.14
N MET A 282 35.20 12.10 3.15
CA MET A 282 35.93 11.17 4.03
C MET A 282 36.58 11.94 5.18
N LEU A 283 36.21 11.58 6.41
CA LEU A 283 36.89 12.01 7.63
C LEU A 283 38.09 11.10 7.89
N VAL A 284 39.29 11.65 7.76
CA VAL A 284 40.56 10.93 7.90
C VAL A 284 41.28 11.37 9.17
N GLU A 285 41.70 10.43 9.99
CA GLU A 285 42.51 10.75 11.17
C GLU A 285 43.94 11.18 10.79
N SER A 286 44.60 11.95 11.65
CA SER A 286 46.03 12.23 11.55
C SER A 286 46.88 11.18 12.28
N ALA A 287 48.20 11.23 12.09
CA ALA A 287 49.16 10.36 12.80
C ALA A 287 49.42 10.78 14.26
N THR A 288 48.75 11.81 14.78
CA THR A 288 48.95 12.32 16.15
C THR A 288 48.21 11.48 17.18
N THR A 289 48.80 11.28 18.37
CA THR A 289 48.08 10.67 19.50
C THR A 289 47.07 11.64 20.09
N GLY A 290 45.78 11.31 20.02
CA GLY A 290 44.75 12.11 20.67
C GLY A 290 43.34 11.80 20.19
N ILE A 291 42.49 12.82 20.27
CA ILE A 291 41.11 12.79 19.77
C ILE A 291 41.13 13.14 18.29
N HIS A 292 40.48 12.32 17.47
CA HIS A 292 40.28 12.54 16.03
C HIS A 292 38.82 12.83 15.76
N GLN A 293 38.47 14.07 15.43
CA GLN A 293 37.06 14.47 15.29
C GLN A 293 36.84 15.70 14.42
N ILE A 294 35.58 15.87 14.03
CA ILE A 294 35.02 17.11 13.50
C ILE A 294 33.91 17.62 14.42
N THR A 295 33.82 18.94 14.57
CA THR A 295 32.84 19.58 15.45
C THR A 295 32.20 20.81 14.84
N GLN A 296 30.97 21.10 15.27
CA GLN A 296 30.27 22.36 15.03
C GLN A 296 29.37 22.67 16.23
N SER A 297 29.27 23.94 16.63
CA SER A 297 28.37 24.38 17.70
C SER A 297 26.95 24.60 17.18
N ALA A 298 25.96 24.20 17.97
CA ALA A 298 24.55 24.50 17.75
C ALA A 298 23.99 25.28 18.95
N THR A 299 23.30 26.38 18.68
CA THR A 299 22.55 27.13 19.70
C THR A 299 21.21 26.44 19.94
N VAL A 300 20.87 26.26 21.21
CA VAL A 300 19.70 25.51 21.65
C VAL A 300 19.00 26.23 22.80
N THR A 301 17.72 25.93 22.99
CA THR A 301 16.98 26.28 24.20
C THR A 301 17.67 25.65 25.42
N GLU A 302 17.75 26.39 26.52
CA GLU A 302 18.46 25.96 27.74
C GLU A 302 18.04 24.55 28.18
N GLY A 303 19.00 23.62 28.21
CA GLY A 303 18.76 22.24 28.64
C GLY A 303 17.89 21.39 27.70
N ALA A 304 17.63 21.85 26.47
CA ALA A 304 16.82 21.11 25.52
C ALA A 304 17.40 19.72 25.21
N ALA A 305 16.51 18.75 24.99
CA ALA A 305 16.88 17.49 24.37
C ALA A 305 17.15 17.72 22.89
N VAL A 306 18.33 17.33 22.43
CA VAL A 306 18.81 17.48 21.06
C VAL A 306 19.13 16.11 20.51
N THR A 307 18.67 15.84 19.29
CA THR A 307 19.09 14.69 18.51
C THR A 307 20.14 15.11 17.50
N PHE A 308 21.35 14.57 17.62
CA PHE A 308 22.41 14.70 16.63
C PHE A 308 22.52 13.42 15.80
N SER A 309 22.47 13.57 14.48
CA SER A 309 22.52 12.47 13.53
C SER A 309 23.53 12.70 12.41
N LEU A 310 24.11 11.61 11.91
CA LEU A 310 25.08 11.64 10.81
C LEU A 310 24.97 10.34 10.00
N PHE A 311 25.02 10.44 8.67
CA PHE A 311 25.18 9.27 7.81
C PHE A 311 26.65 8.92 7.73
N VAL A 312 26.99 7.66 7.99
CA VAL A 312 28.36 7.16 7.99
C VAL A 312 28.49 5.83 7.25
N LYS A 313 29.65 5.60 6.66
CA LYS A 313 30.02 4.33 6.04
C LYS A 313 31.49 3.98 6.36
N PRO A 314 31.80 2.72 6.70
CA PRO A 314 33.18 2.32 6.96
C PRO A 314 34.13 2.63 5.81
N ALA A 315 35.28 3.23 6.13
CA ALA A 315 36.44 3.42 5.26
C ALA A 315 37.69 3.15 6.10
N GLU A 316 38.10 1.88 6.19
CA GLU A 316 39.07 1.34 7.16
C GLU A 316 38.59 1.34 8.63
N ARG A 317 37.98 2.42 9.15
CA ARG A 317 37.39 2.42 10.51
C ARG A 317 35.95 1.98 10.52
N THR A 318 35.56 1.37 11.64
CA THR A 318 34.22 0.80 11.85
C THR A 318 33.56 1.33 13.11
N ARG A 319 34.22 2.22 13.86
CA ARG A 319 33.70 2.74 15.13
C ARG A 319 33.79 4.25 15.20
N LEU A 320 32.74 4.86 15.74
CA LEU A 320 32.66 6.28 16.01
C LEU A 320 31.89 6.58 17.29
N ALA A 321 32.06 7.79 17.79
CA ALA A 321 31.17 8.39 18.77
C ALA A 321 30.56 9.68 18.20
N LEU A 322 29.24 9.83 18.35
CA LEU A 322 28.60 11.13 18.29
C LEU A 322 28.56 11.70 19.70
N VAL A 323 28.89 12.98 19.88
CA VAL A 323 28.93 13.64 21.19
C VAL A 323 28.23 14.98 21.10
N LEU A 324 27.39 15.28 22.09
CA LEU A 324 26.90 16.61 22.42
C LEU A 324 27.63 17.05 23.70
N SER A 325 28.33 18.19 23.68
CA SER A 325 29.14 18.63 24.82
C SER A 325 29.09 20.14 25.03
N SER A 326 29.20 20.60 26.27
CA SER A 326 29.46 21.99 26.66
C SER A 326 30.87 22.15 27.28
N GLY A 327 31.77 21.19 27.03
CA GLY A 327 33.09 21.11 27.64
C GLY A 327 33.23 19.86 28.53
N GLY A 328 33.19 20.04 29.85
CA GLY A 328 33.29 18.92 30.80
C GLY A 328 32.05 18.02 30.84
N ASP A 329 30.89 18.60 30.50
CA ASP A 329 29.61 17.90 30.46
C ASP A 329 29.32 17.39 29.05
N TYR A 330 28.81 16.16 28.95
CA TYR A 330 28.51 15.57 27.65
C TYR A 330 27.46 14.46 27.69
N ALA A 331 26.79 14.28 26.56
CA ALA A 331 26.08 13.07 26.17
C ALA A 331 26.80 12.45 24.97
N GLN A 332 26.97 11.13 24.95
CA GLN A 332 27.70 10.41 23.91
C GLN A 332 26.92 9.17 23.47
N GLY A 333 26.88 8.95 22.17
CA GLY A 333 26.46 7.70 21.54
C GLY A 333 27.68 7.05 20.88
N THR A 334 28.01 5.82 21.26
CA THR A 334 29.10 5.04 20.67
C THR A 334 28.53 4.01 19.72
N PHE A 335 29.06 3.95 18.50
CA PHE A 335 28.56 3.13 17.42
C PHE A 335 29.66 2.20 16.91
N ASP A 336 29.35 0.91 16.82
CA ASP A 336 30.15 -0.08 16.11
C ASP A 336 29.39 -0.51 14.87
N LEU A 337 29.84 -0.03 13.71
CA LEU A 337 29.24 -0.27 12.40
C LEU A 337 29.41 -1.72 11.92
N ALA A 338 30.47 -2.41 12.38
CA ALA A 338 30.70 -3.80 12.03
C ALA A 338 29.84 -4.74 12.89
N ALA A 339 29.68 -4.43 14.18
CA ALA A 339 28.82 -5.19 15.08
C ALA A 339 27.33 -4.79 15.00
N GLY A 340 27.02 -3.63 14.40
CA GLY A 340 25.65 -3.09 14.32
C GLY A 340 25.11 -2.65 15.69
N THR A 341 25.97 -2.16 16.59
CA THR A 341 25.58 -1.82 17.97
C THR A 341 25.69 -0.32 18.25
N ALA A 342 24.85 0.16 19.17
CA ALA A 342 24.86 1.52 19.68
C ALA A 342 24.74 1.51 21.21
N THR A 343 25.55 2.30 21.91
CA THR A 343 25.53 2.44 23.37
C THR A 343 25.62 3.90 23.78
N THR A 344 25.05 4.25 24.93
CA THR A 344 25.12 5.60 25.48
C THR A 344 26.16 5.72 26.59
N ALA A 345 26.75 6.90 26.72
CA ALA A 345 27.57 7.33 27.84
C ALA A 345 27.33 8.81 28.10
N GLN A 346 27.61 9.28 29.32
CA GLN A 346 27.43 10.67 29.70
C GLN A 346 28.48 11.10 30.73
N GLY A 347 28.68 12.40 30.88
CA GLY A 347 29.58 12.99 31.88
C GLY A 347 29.04 14.32 32.42
N GLY A 348 29.34 14.57 33.70
CA GLY A 348 28.94 15.79 34.40
C GLY A 348 27.43 16.03 34.40
N ALA A 349 26.98 17.21 33.97
CA ALA A 349 25.57 17.60 33.84
C ALA A 349 24.90 17.10 32.54
N GLY A 350 25.61 16.34 31.71
CA GLY A 350 25.05 15.74 30.49
C GLY A 350 24.17 14.52 30.77
N THR A 351 23.11 14.37 29.98
CA THR A 351 22.20 13.21 29.99
C THR A 351 22.13 12.61 28.59
N ALA A 352 22.53 11.34 28.45
CA ALA A 352 22.37 10.59 27.20
C ALA A 352 21.08 9.78 27.23
N LEU A 353 20.09 10.24 26.45
CA LEU A 353 18.74 9.66 26.44
C LEU A 353 18.66 8.41 25.57
N SER A 354 19.28 8.42 24.38
CA SER A 354 19.30 7.26 23.49
C SER A 354 20.44 7.34 22.47
N ALA A 355 20.85 6.17 21.96
CA ALA A 355 21.69 6.04 20.78
C ALA A 355 21.09 4.98 19.86
N ARG A 356 20.92 5.30 18.56
CA ARG A 356 20.34 4.40 17.56
C ARG A 356 21.20 4.35 16.31
N LEU A 357 21.36 3.15 15.77
CA LEU A 357 22.03 2.89 14.49
C LEU A 357 21.00 2.30 13.55
N VAL A 358 20.70 3.00 12.47
CA VAL A 358 19.82 2.50 11.41
C VAL A 358 20.68 2.15 10.21
N PRO A 359 20.73 0.87 9.77
CA PRO A 359 21.44 0.50 8.55
C PRO A 359 20.69 0.98 7.30
N LEU A 360 21.44 1.35 6.26
CA LEU A 360 20.94 1.78 4.95
C LEU A 360 21.53 0.90 3.83
N ALA A 361 20.95 1.02 2.64
CA ALA A 361 21.52 0.45 1.42
C ALA A 361 22.98 0.91 1.18
N GLY A 362 23.76 0.09 0.47
CA GLY A 362 25.13 0.44 0.06
C GLY A 362 26.18 0.48 1.18
N GLY A 363 25.87 -0.09 2.36
CA GLY A 363 26.77 -0.16 3.52
C GLY A 363 26.83 1.14 4.35
N TRP A 364 25.91 2.08 4.09
CA TRP A 364 25.71 3.27 4.91
C TRP A 364 24.92 2.93 6.18
N ALA A 365 25.05 3.76 7.21
CA ALA A 365 24.21 3.75 8.39
C ALA A 365 23.93 5.19 8.85
N ARG A 366 22.75 5.46 9.41
CA ARG A 366 22.46 6.71 10.11
C ARG A 366 22.64 6.46 11.61
N CYS A 367 23.66 7.08 12.18
CA CYS A 367 23.90 7.09 13.61
C CYS A 367 23.17 8.29 14.22
N MET A 368 22.49 8.08 15.36
CA MET A 368 21.70 9.09 16.04
C MET A 368 21.95 9.03 17.54
N LEU A 369 22.27 10.17 18.16
CA LEU A 369 22.38 10.38 19.60
C LEU A 369 21.31 11.39 20.01
N THR A 370 20.49 11.06 21.00
CA THR A 370 19.63 12.04 21.68
C THR A 370 20.16 12.28 23.08
N GLY A 371 20.36 13.54 23.47
CA GLY A 371 20.81 13.93 24.80
C GLY A 371 20.55 15.39 25.14
N SER A 372 20.79 15.76 26.39
CA SER A 372 20.67 17.13 26.89
C SER A 372 21.79 17.46 27.87
N ILE A 373 22.04 18.75 28.11
CA ILE A 373 22.98 19.23 29.11
C ILE A 373 22.29 20.34 29.91
N ALA A 374 22.06 20.10 31.19
CA ALA A 374 21.26 21.01 32.02
C ALA A 374 21.94 22.38 32.17
N GLY A 375 21.19 23.47 31.99
CA GLY A 375 21.68 24.85 32.15
C GLY A 375 22.46 25.41 30.97
N GLU A 376 22.60 24.65 29.88
CA GLU A 376 23.42 25.02 28.72
C GLU A 376 22.56 25.45 27.53
N THR A 377 23.00 26.49 26.82
CA THR A 377 22.33 27.06 25.63
C THR A 377 23.10 26.85 24.33
N SER A 378 24.24 26.16 24.40
CA SER A 378 25.09 25.85 23.26
C SER A 378 25.69 24.47 23.41
N TYR A 379 25.40 23.58 22.46
CA TYR A 379 26.00 22.25 22.42
C TYR A 379 27.01 22.18 21.27
N LEU A 380 28.18 21.64 21.55
CA LEU A 380 29.15 21.24 20.54
C LEU A 380 28.78 19.84 20.04
N ALA A 381 28.30 19.75 18.79
CA ALA A 381 28.04 18.49 18.11
C ALA A 381 29.34 17.97 17.48
N ALA A 382 29.76 16.77 17.85
CA ALA A 382 31.03 16.19 17.42
C ALA A 382 30.87 14.77 16.86
N CYS A 383 31.52 14.50 15.73
CA CYS A 383 31.75 13.14 15.23
C CYS A 383 33.21 12.76 15.46
N ARG A 384 33.45 11.79 16.35
CA ARG A 384 34.77 11.32 16.76
C ARG A 384 35.04 9.90 16.25
N LEU A 385 36.17 9.71 15.59
CA LEU A 385 36.64 8.38 15.21
C LEU A 385 37.14 7.61 16.43
N LEU A 386 36.88 6.31 16.51
CA LEU A 386 37.32 5.45 17.61
C LEU A 386 38.18 4.28 17.10
N ASN A 387 39.17 3.88 17.92
CA ASN A 387 39.97 2.68 17.68
C ASN A 387 40.63 2.15 18.95
N PRO A 388 40.17 1.01 19.48
CA PRO A 388 38.82 0.81 20.02
C PRO A 388 38.42 1.84 21.10
N GLY A 389 39.36 2.65 21.60
CA GLY A 389 39.10 3.78 22.49
C GLY A 389 39.04 5.12 21.75
N GLY A 390 38.77 6.21 22.48
CA GLY A 390 38.66 7.56 21.90
C GLY A 390 39.98 8.33 21.78
N ASN A 391 41.02 7.94 22.51
CA ASN A 391 42.36 8.52 22.44
C ASN A 391 43.32 7.46 21.93
N TYR A 392 43.91 7.67 20.77
CA TYR A 392 44.86 6.74 20.17
C TYR A 392 45.76 7.48 19.18
N ALA A 393 46.84 6.83 18.75
CA ALA A 393 47.66 7.31 17.64
C ALA A 393 47.03 6.83 16.33
N GLY A 394 46.56 7.77 15.51
CA GLY A 394 46.10 7.43 14.17
C GLY A 394 47.24 7.10 13.21
N ASP A 395 46.88 6.71 11.99
CA ASP A 395 47.84 6.35 10.93
C ASP A 395 47.95 7.39 9.81
N GLY A 396 47.09 8.43 9.83
CA GLY A 396 47.09 9.48 8.80
C GLY A 396 46.27 9.15 7.54
N THR A 397 45.62 7.99 7.49
CA THR A 397 44.98 7.44 6.27
C THR A 397 43.60 6.81 6.50
N SER A 398 43.38 6.16 7.64
CA SER A 398 42.13 5.48 7.97
C SER A 398 41.02 6.47 8.37
N GLY A 399 39.75 6.13 8.08
CA GLY A 399 38.67 7.08 8.31
C GLY A 399 37.24 6.53 8.31
N LEU A 400 36.31 7.42 7.98
CA LEU A 400 34.91 7.09 7.68
C LEU A 400 34.45 7.98 6.54
N LEU A 401 33.62 7.44 5.66
CA LEU A 401 32.78 8.28 4.81
C LEU A 401 31.67 8.87 5.67
N VAL A 402 31.44 10.18 5.55
CA VAL A 402 30.47 10.96 6.32
C VAL A 402 29.62 11.82 5.39
N TRP A 403 28.33 11.95 5.71
CA TRP A 403 27.40 12.79 4.95
C TRP A 403 26.22 13.21 5.82
N GLY A 404 25.60 14.36 5.50
CA GLY A 404 24.32 14.79 6.05
C GLY A 404 24.24 14.88 7.58
N ALA A 405 25.08 15.70 8.20
CA ALA A 405 25.02 16.01 9.63
C ALA A 405 23.76 16.82 9.97
N GLN A 406 23.07 16.42 11.04
CA GLN A 406 21.86 17.11 11.47
C GLN A 406 21.72 17.12 12.99
N ALA A 407 21.65 18.31 13.57
CA ALA A 407 21.30 18.49 14.99
C ALA A 407 19.95 19.21 15.08
N GLU A 408 19.00 18.64 15.81
CA GLU A 408 17.64 19.16 15.93
C GLU A 408 17.20 19.10 17.40
N GLU A 409 16.44 20.10 17.86
CA GLU A 409 15.73 19.98 19.13
C GLU A 409 14.59 18.98 19.00
N GLY A 410 14.54 18.02 19.93
CA GLY A 410 13.53 16.98 19.96
C GLY A 410 14.07 15.63 20.42
N PRO A 411 13.15 14.65 20.62
CA PRO A 411 13.51 13.34 21.14
C PRO A 411 14.00 12.35 20.08
N ASP A 412 13.88 12.68 18.78
CA ASP A 412 14.28 11.81 17.66
C ASP A 412 14.62 12.63 16.41
N ALA A 413 15.37 12.01 15.49
CA ALA A 413 15.80 12.63 14.25
C ALA A 413 14.68 12.64 13.21
N SER A 414 14.43 13.79 12.58
CA SER A 414 13.50 13.87 11.44
C SER A 414 14.17 13.40 10.15
N SER A 415 13.41 13.37 9.05
CA SER A 415 14.01 13.29 7.71
C SER A 415 15.15 14.29 7.55
N TYR A 416 16.15 13.94 6.76
CA TYR A 416 17.29 14.83 6.54
C TYR A 416 16.84 16.17 5.92
N ILE A 417 17.27 17.26 6.54
CA ILE A 417 17.07 18.66 6.18
C ILE A 417 18.45 19.19 5.73
N PRO A 418 18.70 19.27 4.41
CA PRO A 418 19.98 19.74 3.91
C PRO A 418 20.19 21.23 4.21
N THR A 419 21.41 21.59 4.55
CA THR A 419 21.88 22.98 4.69
C THR A 419 23.07 23.22 3.77
N GLU A 420 22.98 24.25 2.92
CA GLU A 420 24.05 24.64 1.99
C GLU A 420 24.89 25.83 2.50
N GLY A 421 24.34 26.58 3.45
CA GLY A 421 24.98 27.71 4.10
C GLY A 421 24.60 27.70 5.58
N ASP A 422 23.51 28.37 5.92
CA ASP A 422 23.01 28.51 7.29
C ASP A 422 22.05 27.36 7.70
N PRO A 423 21.73 27.24 9.00
CA PRO A 423 20.66 26.37 9.49
C PRO A 423 19.36 26.53 8.70
N ALA A 424 18.65 25.43 8.47
CA ALA A 424 17.42 25.41 7.68
C ALA A 424 16.27 24.70 8.40
N THR A 425 15.05 25.19 8.17
CA THR A 425 13.82 24.67 8.75
C THR A 425 12.98 23.96 7.69
N ARG A 426 12.51 22.76 8.01
CA ARG A 426 11.43 22.10 7.26
C ARG A 426 10.09 22.40 7.92
N ALA A 427 9.08 22.72 7.12
CA ALA A 427 7.71 22.91 7.61
C ALA A 427 7.06 21.58 7.99
N ALA A 428 6.09 21.62 8.91
CA ALA A 428 5.26 20.46 9.26
C ALA A 428 4.47 19.95 8.05
N ASP A 429 4.30 18.63 7.93
CA ASP A 429 3.37 18.09 6.96
C ASP A 429 1.93 18.26 7.45
N VAL A 430 1.04 18.58 6.52
CA VAL A 430 -0.40 18.64 6.75
C VAL A 430 -1.09 17.93 5.58
N ALA A 431 -1.92 16.95 5.91
CA ALA A 431 -2.68 16.16 4.97
C ALA A 431 -4.11 16.03 5.47
N ARG A 432 -5.06 16.58 4.71
CA ARG A 432 -6.47 16.63 5.10
C ARG A 432 -7.36 16.18 3.97
N LEU A 433 -8.31 15.32 4.27
CA LEU A 433 -9.38 14.91 3.37
C LEU A 433 -10.67 15.64 3.75
N ALA A 434 -11.32 16.29 2.78
CA ALA A 434 -12.64 16.89 3.00
C ALA A 434 -13.71 15.80 3.11
N LEU A 435 -14.68 15.99 4.01
CA LEU A 435 -15.82 15.09 4.20
C LEU A 435 -17.13 15.83 3.93
N ASP A 436 -18.05 15.16 3.23
CA ASP A 436 -19.38 15.67 2.94
C ASP A 436 -20.34 15.27 4.08
N GLY A 437 -20.59 16.20 5.02
CA GLY A 437 -21.64 16.07 6.05
C GLY A 437 -21.16 15.63 7.45
N SER A 438 -22.06 15.74 8.43
CA SER A 438 -21.82 15.34 9.82
C SER A 438 -22.07 13.86 10.07
N MET A 439 -21.25 13.21 10.89
CA MET A 439 -21.42 11.81 11.27
C MET A 439 -22.15 11.65 12.61
N ALA A 440 -23.34 11.04 12.60
CA ALA A 440 -24.11 10.74 13.82
C ALA A 440 -23.55 9.53 14.60
N GLU A 441 -22.85 8.65 13.88
CA GLU A 441 -22.10 7.52 14.40
C GLU A 441 -20.96 7.19 13.43
N GLY A 442 -20.02 6.36 13.86
CA GLY A 442 -18.94 5.91 12.98
C GLY A 442 -17.87 5.10 13.71
N THR A 443 -16.86 4.68 12.97
CA THR A 443 -15.65 4.09 13.53
C THR A 443 -14.43 4.53 12.74
N LEU A 444 -13.44 5.07 13.44
CA LEU A 444 -12.15 5.45 12.89
C LEU A 444 -11.09 4.45 13.37
N LEU A 445 -10.36 3.87 12.41
CA LEU A 445 -9.28 2.90 12.64
C LEU A 445 -8.02 3.36 11.92
N ALA A 446 -6.87 3.22 12.55
CA ALA A 446 -5.58 3.56 11.96
C ALA A 446 -4.50 2.55 12.36
N ALA A 447 -3.79 2.03 11.36
CA ALA A 447 -2.50 1.36 11.53
C ALA A 447 -1.38 2.39 11.35
N TYR A 448 -0.54 2.53 12.37
CA TYR A 448 0.46 3.57 12.41
C TYR A 448 1.72 3.11 13.17
N ARG A 449 2.75 3.95 13.10
CA ARG A 449 3.97 3.84 13.88
C ARG A 449 4.38 5.24 14.31
N SER A 450 4.42 5.50 15.61
CA SER A 450 5.02 6.74 16.15
C SER A 450 6.50 6.50 16.42
N ARG A 451 7.39 7.42 16.04
CA ARG A 451 8.82 7.28 16.38
C ARG A 451 9.17 7.73 17.80
N ARG A 452 8.26 8.44 18.48
CA ARG A 452 8.47 8.97 19.83
C ARG A 452 7.40 8.54 20.81
N THR A 453 7.75 8.58 22.10
CA THR A 453 6.79 8.54 23.20
C THR A 453 6.22 9.93 23.47
N GLY A 454 5.05 10.00 24.12
CA GLY A 454 4.36 11.26 24.43
C GLY A 454 3.32 11.66 23.38
N SER A 455 2.86 12.91 23.41
CA SER A 455 1.74 13.36 22.57
C SER A 455 2.06 13.35 21.08
N VAL A 456 1.26 12.61 20.31
CA VAL A 456 1.25 12.59 18.84
C VAL A 456 -0.19 12.49 18.32
N ALA A 457 -0.44 13.02 17.13
CA ALA A 457 -1.72 12.91 16.44
C ALA A 457 -1.67 11.77 15.42
N ILE A 458 -2.60 10.82 15.49
CA ILE A 458 -2.64 9.67 14.56
C ILE A 458 -3.60 9.96 13.42
N ALA A 459 -4.86 10.28 13.75
CA ALA A 459 -5.88 10.68 12.80
C ALA A 459 -7.05 11.34 13.53
N GLY A 460 -7.77 12.26 12.88
CA GLY A 460 -8.89 12.94 13.54
C GLY A 460 -9.95 13.46 12.58
N LEU A 461 -11.22 13.17 12.88
CA LEU A 461 -12.37 13.83 12.27
C LEU A 461 -12.60 15.14 13.00
N ASN A 462 -12.56 16.28 12.31
CA ASN A 462 -12.74 17.59 12.94
C ASN A 462 -13.25 18.64 11.93
N ASP A 463 -13.57 19.84 12.43
CA ASP A 463 -14.05 20.96 11.62
C ASP A 463 -12.95 21.93 11.14
N GLY A 464 -11.67 21.57 11.34
CA GLY A 464 -10.52 22.44 11.16
C GLY A 464 -10.04 23.06 12.47
N THR A 465 -10.68 22.75 13.60
CA THR A 465 -10.27 23.17 14.95
C THR A 465 -9.98 21.97 15.84
N ALA A 466 -9.23 22.21 16.92
CA ALA A 466 -8.99 21.22 17.97
C ALA A 466 -10.15 21.13 18.98
N ASP A 467 -11.15 22.01 18.89
CA ASP A 467 -12.26 22.12 19.86
C ASP A 467 -13.43 21.20 19.50
N ASN A 468 -13.54 20.79 18.24
CA ASN A 468 -14.56 19.88 17.72
C ASN A 468 -13.88 18.72 17.00
N ALA A 469 -13.61 17.63 17.71
CA ALA A 469 -12.86 16.53 17.13
C ALA A 469 -13.18 15.15 17.73
N ILE A 470 -13.10 14.12 16.86
CA ILE A 470 -13.07 12.70 17.22
C ILE A 470 -11.73 12.16 16.73
N GLU A 471 -10.87 11.75 17.65
CA GLU A 471 -9.45 11.54 17.35
C GLU A 471 -8.89 10.24 17.89
N LEU A 472 -7.92 9.72 17.15
CA LEU A 472 -6.92 8.79 17.62
C LEU A 472 -5.63 9.57 17.87
N ARG A 473 -5.14 9.55 19.11
CA ARG A 473 -3.93 10.28 19.52
C ARG A 473 -3.21 9.63 20.68
N HIS A 474 -1.97 10.02 20.94
CA HIS A 474 -1.35 9.81 22.25
C HIS A 474 -1.55 11.05 23.11
N GLY A 475 -1.89 10.86 24.38
CA GLY A 475 -1.94 11.92 25.38
C GLY A 475 -0.55 12.30 25.90
N SER A 476 -0.49 13.30 26.79
CA SER A 476 0.76 13.81 27.38
C SER A 476 1.59 12.75 28.11
N GLY A 477 0.93 11.73 28.69
CA GLY A 477 1.59 10.56 29.28
C GLY A 477 1.97 9.45 28.30
N GLY A 478 1.81 9.66 26.98
CA GLY A 478 2.02 8.65 25.93
C GLY A 478 0.90 7.61 25.81
N ALA A 479 -0.16 7.73 26.61
CA ALA A 479 -1.31 6.84 26.54
C ALA A 479 -2.05 7.04 25.22
N ARG A 480 -2.32 5.94 24.50
CA ARG A 480 -3.10 5.94 23.27
C ARG A 480 -4.58 6.04 23.58
N LEU A 481 -5.21 7.07 23.03
CA LEU A 481 -6.57 7.49 23.32
C LEU A 481 -7.45 7.41 22.07
N GLY A 482 -8.67 6.91 22.27
CA GLY A 482 -9.83 7.40 21.53
C GLY A 482 -10.38 8.63 22.26
N TYR A 483 -10.34 9.79 21.62
CA TYR A 483 -10.67 11.08 22.23
C TYR A 483 -11.84 11.76 21.51
N ILE A 484 -12.80 12.28 22.28
CA ILE A 484 -13.94 13.05 21.74
C ILE A 484 -14.02 14.37 22.49
N VAL A 485 -14.02 15.47 21.74
CA VAL A 485 -14.17 16.84 22.25
C VAL A 485 -15.20 17.59 21.42
N THR A 486 -16.06 18.34 22.11
CA THR A 486 -17.11 19.16 21.50
C THR A 486 -17.10 20.53 22.16
N GLY A 487 -16.92 21.60 21.38
CA GLY A 487 -16.82 22.97 21.89
C GLY A 487 -15.70 23.17 22.92
N GLY A 488 -14.61 22.41 22.80
CA GLY A 488 -13.47 22.44 23.74
C GLY A 488 -13.69 21.64 25.04
N ALA A 489 -14.89 21.08 25.25
CA ALA A 489 -15.18 20.24 26.41
C ALA A 489 -14.97 18.75 26.10
N GLU A 490 -14.12 18.09 26.90
CA GLU A 490 -13.89 16.64 26.81
C GLU A 490 -15.20 15.87 27.03
N GLN A 491 -15.58 15.06 26.04
CA GLN A 491 -16.75 14.19 26.10
C GLN A 491 -16.34 12.74 26.44
N ALA A 492 -15.17 12.30 25.96
CA ALA A 492 -14.60 10.99 26.27
C ALA A 492 -13.08 10.95 26.05
N ALA A 493 -12.36 10.24 26.92
CA ALA A 493 -10.94 9.93 26.80
C ALA A 493 -10.69 8.46 27.14
N LEU A 494 -10.71 7.60 26.12
CA LEU A 494 -10.67 6.15 26.28
C LEU A 494 -9.23 5.63 26.08
N SER A 495 -8.54 5.36 27.17
CA SER A 495 -7.13 4.94 27.16
C SER A 495 -6.96 3.45 26.96
N THR A 496 -6.21 3.05 25.92
CA THR A 496 -5.91 1.65 25.58
C THR A 496 -4.46 1.26 25.88
N GLY A 497 -3.82 1.98 26.81
CA GLY A 497 -2.41 1.80 27.18
C GLY A 497 -1.43 2.61 26.32
N SER A 498 -0.14 2.52 26.63
CA SER A 498 0.91 3.28 25.93
C SER A 498 1.75 2.35 25.05
N PRO A 499 1.75 2.53 23.71
CA PRO A 499 2.64 1.75 22.85
C PRO A 499 4.09 2.19 23.01
N ALA A 500 5.03 1.28 22.78
CA ALA A 500 6.44 1.62 22.70
C ALA A 500 6.72 2.46 21.44
N ALA A 501 7.72 3.35 21.51
CA ALA A 501 8.18 4.09 20.35
C ALA A 501 8.69 3.16 19.24
N ASP A 502 8.54 3.60 18.00
CA ASP A 502 8.96 2.92 16.76
C ASP A 502 8.35 1.51 16.59
N THR A 503 7.25 1.22 17.29
CA THR A 503 6.51 -0.04 17.20
C THR A 503 5.25 0.15 16.36
N ALA A 504 5.00 -0.76 15.42
CA ALA A 504 3.76 -0.77 14.66
C ALA A 504 2.57 -1.06 15.59
N SER A 505 1.50 -0.29 15.45
CA SER A 505 0.32 -0.38 16.31
C SER A 505 -0.94 -0.06 15.52
N VAL A 506 -2.07 -0.54 16.03
CA VAL A 506 -3.41 -0.24 15.53
C VAL A 506 -4.22 0.43 16.64
N ALA A 507 -4.89 1.53 16.31
CA ALA A 507 -5.82 2.21 17.20
C ALA A 507 -7.19 2.33 16.55
N GLY A 508 -8.25 2.15 17.34
CA GLY A 508 -9.63 2.30 16.88
C GLY A 508 -10.51 3.02 17.89
N ILE A 509 -11.43 3.84 17.39
CA ILE A 509 -12.52 4.43 18.17
C ILE A 509 -13.83 4.24 17.41
N ALA A 510 -14.79 3.58 18.04
CA ALA A 510 -16.17 3.50 17.59
C ALA A 510 -16.99 4.50 18.41
N PHE A 511 -17.82 5.31 17.74
CA PHE A 511 -18.53 6.41 18.38
C PHE A 511 -19.98 6.51 17.93
N ALA A 512 -20.83 6.82 18.90
CA ALA A 512 -22.21 7.28 18.76
C ALA A 512 -22.54 8.14 19.99
N ALA A 513 -23.54 9.01 19.91
CA ALA A 513 -23.99 9.76 21.08
C ALA A 513 -24.40 8.78 22.21
N GLY A 514 -23.90 9.03 23.42
CA GLY A 514 -24.12 8.16 24.58
C GLY A 514 -23.36 6.83 24.57
N ASN A 515 -22.62 6.49 23.50
CA ASN A 515 -21.94 5.20 23.40
C ASN A 515 -20.68 5.24 22.52
N ALA A 516 -19.51 5.26 23.15
CA ALA A 516 -18.22 5.13 22.48
C ALA A 516 -17.42 3.95 23.04
N SER A 517 -16.55 3.40 22.20
CA SER A 517 -15.55 2.41 22.61
C SER A 517 -14.24 2.64 21.88
N ALA A 518 -13.13 2.29 22.54
CA ALA A 518 -11.80 2.27 21.96
C ALA A 518 -11.17 0.90 22.16
N ALA A 519 -10.46 0.43 21.15
CA ALA A 519 -9.66 -0.78 21.21
C ALA A 519 -8.36 -0.58 20.43
N ALA A 520 -7.35 -1.35 20.76
CA ALA A 520 -6.07 -1.27 20.11
C ALA A 520 -5.29 -2.56 20.26
N ASP A 521 -4.56 -2.94 19.21
CA ASP A 521 -3.74 -4.14 19.11
C ASP A 521 -4.45 -5.43 19.58
N GLY A 522 -5.78 -5.51 19.42
CA GLY A 522 -6.59 -6.63 19.88
C GLY A 522 -6.84 -6.72 21.38
N GLY A 523 -6.36 -5.74 22.14
CA GLY A 523 -6.53 -5.66 23.59
C GLY A 523 -7.98 -5.43 24.03
N ALA A 524 -8.18 -5.38 25.34
CA ALA A 524 -9.50 -5.18 25.92
C ALA A 524 -10.14 -3.87 25.44
N VAL A 525 -11.45 -3.93 25.16
CA VAL A 525 -12.23 -2.76 24.75
C VAL A 525 -12.50 -1.88 25.96
N ILE A 526 -12.30 -0.59 25.79
CA ILE A 526 -12.57 0.44 26.79
C ILE A 526 -13.79 1.24 26.33
N THR A 527 -14.81 1.35 27.17
CA THR A 527 -16.08 1.99 26.81
C THR A 527 -16.24 3.35 27.49
N GLY A 528 -17.06 4.22 26.89
CA GLY A 528 -17.45 5.50 27.44
C GLY A 528 -18.80 5.97 26.91
N THR A 529 -19.32 7.04 27.50
CA THR A 529 -20.65 7.57 27.23
C THR A 529 -20.58 9.06 26.89
N PRO A 530 -20.09 9.43 25.69
CA PRO A 530 -19.99 10.83 25.30
C PRO A 530 -21.38 11.48 25.25
N GLY A 531 -21.51 12.72 25.72
CA GLY A 531 -22.80 13.42 25.72
C GLY A 531 -23.25 13.84 24.32
N THR A 532 -22.44 14.66 23.66
CA THR A 532 -22.69 15.14 22.29
C THR A 532 -21.49 14.86 21.39
N LEU A 533 -21.75 14.57 20.11
CA LEU A 533 -20.70 14.44 19.11
C LEU A 533 -20.43 15.78 18.43
N PRO A 534 -19.18 16.09 18.09
CA PRO A 534 -18.84 17.32 17.39
C PRO A 534 -19.30 17.29 15.93
N ALA A 535 -19.53 18.46 15.36
CA ALA A 535 -19.62 18.60 13.91
C ALA A 535 -18.21 18.42 13.31
N VAL A 536 -18.13 17.70 12.19
CA VAL A 536 -16.87 17.41 11.50
C VAL A 536 -17.02 17.75 10.02
N THR A 537 -15.96 18.28 9.42
CA THR A 537 -15.93 18.68 7.99
C THR A 537 -14.77 18.04 7.22
N GLY A 538 -13.86 17.37 7.93
CA GLY A 538 -12.74 16.70 7.31
C GLY A 538 -12.06 15.72 8.24
N LEU A 539 -11.15 14.96 7.65
CA LEU A 539 -10.28 13.99 8.30
C LEU A 539 -8.83 14.45 8.14
N ASP A 540 -8.17 14.75 9.25
CA ASP A 540 -6.73 14.98 9.29
C ASP A 540 -5.98 13.65 9.42
N LEU A 541 -4.94 13.51 8.61
CA LEU A 541 -4.05 12.35 8.57
C LEU A 541 -2.76 12.71 9.30
N GLY A 542 -2.46 12.02 10.40
CA GLY A 542 -1.24 12.21 11.21
C GLY A 542 -1.02 13.62 11.74
N SER A 543 -2.07 14.43 11.83
CA SER A 543 -2.01 15.81 12.29
C SER A 543 -3.24 16.19 13.11
N ARG A 544 -3.07 17.15 14.01
CA ARG A 544 -4.15 17.82 14.74
C ARG A 544 -4.13 19.31 14.40
N PRO A 545 -5.30 19.96 14.22
CA PRO A 545 -5.36 21.40 13.96
C PRO A 545 -4.63 22.19 15.05
N ALA A 546 -3.66 23.03 14.66
CA ALA A 546 -2.79 23.78 15.56
C ALA A 546 -2.13 22.95 16.69
N GLY A 547 -1.99 21.63 16.50
CA GLY A 547 -1.50 20.70 17.51
C GLY A 547 -0.39 19.79 17.00
N GLU A 548 -0.32 18.60 17.58
CA GLU A 548 0.77 17.65 17.35
C GLU A 548 0.75 17.06 15.93
N ARG A 549 1.87 16.41 15.59
CA ARG A 549 2.02 15.56 14.42
C ARG A 549 2.33 14.14 14.85
N LEU A 550 2.08 13.19 13.94
CA LEU A 550 2.39 11.78 14.16
C LEU A 550 3.89 11.56 14.42
N ASP A 551 4.73 12.34 13.76
CA ASP A 551 6.19 12.16 13.74
C ASP A 551 6.57 10.71 13.46
N GLY A 552 5.96 10.13 12.42
CA GLY A 552 6.04 8.72 12.10
C GLY A 552 5.24 8.35 10.86
N HIS A 553 4.78 7.12 10.80
CA HIS A 553 4.20 6.54 9.59
C HIS A 553 2.74 6.15 9.81
N LEU A 554 1.88 6.56 8.89
CA LEU A 554 0.52 6.05 8.77
C LEU A 554 0.51 4.98 7.67
N ALA A 555 0.28 3.72 8.04
CA ALA A 555 0.29 2.60 7.09
C ALA A 555 -1.07 2.43 6.42
N ARG A 556 -2.16 2.53 7.20
CA ARG A 556 -3.53 2.44 6.69
C ARG A 556 -4.50 3.18 7.59
N LEU A 557 -5.56 3.71 7.01
CA LEU A 557 -6.67 4.33 7.75
C LEU A 557 -8.00 3.89 7.17
N GLN A 558 -8.94 3.56 8.06
CA GLN A 558 -10.30 3.21 7.70
C GLN A 558 -11.32 4.03 8.47
N LEU A 559 -12.35 4.51 7.77
CA LEU A 559 -13.51 5.16 8.34
C LEU A 559 -14.76 4.38 7.99
N TYR A 560 -15.54 3.98 8.98
CA TYR A 560 -16.84 3.36 8.81
C TYR A 560 -17.93 4.38 9.13
N GLY A 561 -18.98 4.42 8.32
CA GLY A 561 -20.17 5.25 8.56
C GLY A 561 -21.11 4.71 9.65
N ARG A 562 -20.75 3.59 10.28
CA ARG A 562 -21.47 2.96 11.39
C ARG A 562 -20.55 2.78 12.58
N ARG A 563 -21.10 2.73 13.79
CA ARG A 563 -20.36 2.26 14.96
C ARG A 563 -20.14 0.75 14.85
N LEU A 564 -18.90 0.29 14.85
CA LEU A 564 -18.58 -1.13 15.04
C LEU A 564 -18.96 -1.55 16.47
N GLY A 565 -19.52 -2.75 16.63
CA GLY A 565 -19.75 -3.36 17.93
C GLY A 565 -18.41 -3.63 18.64
N ASP A 566 -18.42 -3.76 19.97
CA ASP A 566 -17.17 -3.81 20.74
C ASP A 566 -16.29 -5.01 20.35
N GLY A 567 -16.89 -6.18 20.09
CA GLY A 567 -16.17 -7.34 19.55
C GLY A 567 -15.63 -7.14 18.14
N GLU A 568 -16.37 -6.43 17.27
CA GLU A 568 -15.91 -6.08 15.91
C GLU A 568 -14.74 -5.10 15.97
N LEU A 569 -14.81 -4.09 16.84
CA LEU A 569 -13.74 -3.11 17.04
C LEU A 569 -12.48 -3.78 17.60
N GLN A 570 -12.63 -4.67 18.58
CA GLN A 570 -11.52 -5.45 19.13
C GLN A 570 -10.85 -6.28 18.04
N GLY A 571 -11.63 -7.07 17.29
CA GLY A 571 -11.13 -7.89 16.19
C GLY A 571 -10.45 -7.04 15.12
N ALA A 572 -11.08 -5.96 14.67
CA ALA A 572 -10.50 -5.05 13.69
C ALA A 572 -9.21 -4.39 14.19
N SER A 573 -9.01 -4.25 15.50
CA SER A 573 -7.76 -3.71 16.07
C SER A 573 -6.61 -4.72 16.20
N THR A 574 -6.87 -6.03 16.00
CA THR A 574 -5.83 -7.09 16.11
C THR A 574 -4.89 -7.18 14.89
N ALA A 575 -5.35 -6.76 13.71
CA ALA A 575 -4.67 -7.09 12.47
C ALA A 575 -3.45 -6.18 12.22
N LEU A 576 -2.28 -6.64 12.66
CA LEU A 576 -1.01 -6.14 12.14
C LEU A 576 -0.79 -6.68 10.71
N ALA A 577 -0.60 -5.75 9.77
CA ALA A 577 -0.38 -5.92 8.33
C ALA A 577 -1.65 -6.12 7.46
N LEU A 578 -1.93 -5.09 6.64
CA LEU A 578 -2.68 -5.15 5.37
C LEU A 578 -4.14 -5.60 5.36
N GLN A 579 -4.79 -5.85 6.49
CA GLN A 579 -6.23 -6.14 6.49
C GLN A 579 -6.93 -5.70 7.78
N LEU A 580 -7.35 -4.43 7.83
CA LEU A 580 -8.23 -3.96 8.89
C LEU A 580 -9.69 -4.09 8.40
N GLY A 581 -10.59 -4.50 9.29
CA GLY A 581 -12.03 -4.59 9.02
C GLY A 581 -12.61 -6.00 8.91
N PRO A 582 -13.95 -6.15 9.00
CA PRO A 582 -14.65 -7.44 8.96
C PRO A 582 -14.61 -8.14 7.59
N VAL A 583 -13.89 -7.57 6.61
CA VAL A 583 -13.73 -8.08 5.24
C VAL A 583 -12.36 -8.78 5.16
N ALA A 584 -12.39 -10.10 5.32
CA ALA A 584 -11.25 -11.01 5.22
C ALA A 584 -10.66 -11.16 3.80
N TRP A 585 -11.33 -10.64 2.77
CA TRP A 585 -10.75 -10.47 1.42
C TRP A 585 -11.63 -9.58 0.52
N ASP A 586 -11.01 -8.86 -0.40
CA ASP A 586 -11.68 -8.00 -1.37
C ASP A 586 -10.97 -8.05 -2.73
N SER A 587 -11.71 -8.35 -3.79
CA SER A 587 -11.15 -8.41 -5.15
C SER A 587 -10.80 -7.04 -5.74
N GLY A 588 -11.32 -5.94 -5.18
CA GLY A 588 -11.47 -4.70 -5.91
C GLY A 588 -12.50 -4.81 -7.03
N TRP A 589 -12.66 -3.76 -7.84
CA TRP A 589 -13.52 -3.81 -9.02
C TRP A 589 -12.81 -4.50 -10.19
N LEU A 590 -13.47 -5.51 -10.75
CA LEU A 590 -13.03 -6.30 -11.91
C LEU A 590 -14.01 -6.10 -13.06
N ASP A 591 -13.54 -6.23 -14.30
CA ASP A 591 -14.38 -6.06 -15.49
C ASP A 591 -15.12 -7.36 -15.83
N VAL A 592 -16.41 -7.24 -16.12
CA VAL A 592 -17.24 -8.37 -16.56
C VAL A 592 -16.81 -8.79 -17.96
N TRP A 593 -16.68 -10.09 -18.16
CA TRP A 593 -16.29 -10.66 -19.43
C TRP A 593 -17.47 -11.30 -20.17
N GLN A 594 -17.74 -10.85 -21.39
CA GLN A 594 -18.80 -11.39 -22.25
C GLN A 594 -18.25 -12.44 -23.23
N GLY A 595 -18.96 -13.55 -23.39
CA GLY A 595 -18.65 -14.54 -24.43
C GLY A 595 -19.08 -14.07 -25.83
N ASN A 596 -18.32 -14.49 -26.85
CA ASN A 596 -18.64 -14.20 -28.24
C ASN A 596 -19.72 -15.14 -28.83
N TRP A 597 -20.07 -16.21 -28.11
CA TRP A 597 -21.01 -17.24 -28.56
C TRP A 597 -22.29 -17.25 -27.73
N ARG A 598 -23.44 -17.26 -28.42
CA ARG A 598 -24.78 -17.23 -27.80
C ARG A 598 -25.14 -18.58 -27.19
N ARG A 599 -24.78 -18.80 -25.93
CA ARG A 599 -25.17 -19.99 -25.17
C ARG A 599 -25.79 -19.61 -23.84
N GLU A 600 -27.03 -20.06 -23.63
CA GLU A 600 -27.77 -19.81 -22.39
C GLU A 600 -26.98 -20.31 -21.17
N GLY A 601 -26.89 -19.48 -20.13
CA GLY A 601 -26.21 -19.81 -18.87
C GLY A 601 -24.70 -19.54 -18.79
N TYR A 602 -24.01 -19.24 -19.90
CA TYR A 602 -22.57 -18.92 -19.92
C TYR A 602 -22.25 -17.61 -20.64
N ALA A 603 -23.23 -16.72 -20.73
CA ALA A 603 -23.13 -15.52 -21.53
C ALA A 603 -22.08 -14.51 -21.03
N ALA A 604 -21.91 -14.46 -19.72
CA ALA A 604 -20.87 -13.68 -19.06
C ALA A 604 -20.25 -14.50 -17.94
N VAL A 605 -18.94 -14.37 -17.74
CA VAL A 605 -18.21 -15.06 -16.66
C VAL A 605 -17.50 -14.04 -15.81
N MET A 606 -17.91 -13.96 -14.55
CA MET A 606 -17.29 -13.13 -13.52
C MET A 606 -16.50 -14.06 -12.60
N LEU A 607 -15.19 -13.86 -12.48
CA LEU A 607 -14.29 -14.77 -11.78
C LEU A 607 -13.42 -14.04 -10.77
N ALA A 608 -13.34 -14.57 -9.56
CA ALA A 608 -12.46 -14.11 -8.49
C ALA A 608 -11.65 -15.31 -7.97
N THR A 609 -10.33 -15.14 -7.86
CA THR A 609 -9.41 -16.17 -7.35
C THR A 609 -8.79 -15.74 -6.02
N PRO A 610 -9.54 -15.80 -4.90
CA PRO A 610 -9.03 -15.46 -3.58
C PRO A 610 -7.90 -16.41 -3.15
N PRO A 611 -6.82 -15.93 -2.50
CA PRO A 611 -5.74 -16.78 -2.01
C PRO A 611 -6.12 -17.39 -0.65
N ASP A 612 -6.62 -18.64 -0.66
CA ASP A 612 -6.87 -19.46 0.54
C ASP A 612 -7.65 -18.75 1.67
N VAL A 613 -8.68 -17.96 1.29
CA VAL A 613 -9.47 -17.17 2.24
C VAL A 613 -10.58 -18.04 2.85
N ALA A 614 -10.56 -18.21 4.17
CA ALA A 614 -11.66 -18.80 4.93
C ALA A 614 -12.57 -17.70 5.48
N ALA A 615 -13.84 -17.70 5.07
CA ALA A 615 -14.81 -16.70 5.50
C ALA A 615 -16.24 -17.27 5.48
N ARG A 616 -17.09 -16.80 6.41
CA ARG A 616 -18.50 -17.25 6.47
C ARG A 616 -19.38 -16.58 5.42
N TYR A 617 -19.20 -15.29 5.18
CA TYR A 617 -20.03 -14.51 4.26
C TYR A 617 -19.24 -14.13 3.02
N TRP A 618 -19.87 -14.26 1.85
CA TRP A 618 -19.32 -13.86 0.56
C TRP A 618 -20.32 -12.96 -0.17
N ARG A 619 -19.87 -11.79 -0.62
CA ARG A 619 -20.70 -10.80 -1.32
C ARG A 619 -20.20 -10.54 -2.72
N PHE A 620 -21.10 -10.67 -3.69
CA PHE A 620 -20.93 -10.19 -5.05
C PHE A 620 -21.72 -8.90 -5.24
N ASP A 621 -21.06 -7.86 -5.76
CA ASP A 621 -21.69 -6.64 -6.24
C ASP A 621 -21.44 -6.51 -7.75
N LEU A 622 -22.43 -6.02 -8.48
CA LEU A 622 -22.33 -5.75 -9.92
C LEU A 622 -22.77 -4.30 -10.16
N ASP A 623 -22.11 -3.63 -11.09
CA ASP A 623 -22.53 -2.31 -11.56
C ASP A 623 -22.46 -2.31 -13.09
N ASP A 624 -23.63 -2.22 -13.71
CA ASP A 624 -23.79 -2.06 -15.16
C ASP A 624 -24.57 -0.78 -15.46
N GLY A 625 -24.18 0.31 -14.80
CA GLY A 625 -24.86 1.61 -14.91
C GLY A 625 -24.88 2.23 -16.31
N ALA A 626 -24.15 1.67 -17.28
CA ALA A 626 -24.17 2.07 -18.69
C ALA A 626 -25.28 1.36 -19.49
N SER A 627 -25.77 0.21 -19.03
CA SER A 627 -26.87 -0.50 -19.69
C SER A 627 -28.20 0.22 -19.52
N THR A 628 -28.97 0.30 -20.60
CA THR A 628 -30.32 0.86 -20.61
C THR A 628 -31.39 -0.18 -20.26
N ASP A 629 -31.03 -1.46 -20.11
CA ASP A 629 -32.01 -2.53 -19.86
C ASP A 629 -32.64 -2.41 -18.47
N GLY A 630 -31.91 -1.84 -17.50
CA GLY A 630 -32.40 -1.58 -16.15
C GLY A 630 -32.55 -2.84 -15.27
N PHE A 631 -32.07 -4.00 -15.72
CA PHE A 631 -31.99 -5.24 -14.96
C PHE A 631 -30.87 -6.12 -15.49
N LEU A 632 -30.52 -7.18 -14.75
CA LEU A 632 -29.58 -8.24 -15.11
C LEU A 632 -30.19 -9.62 -14.86
N ASP A 633 -29.98 -10.54 -15.81
CA ASP A 633 -30.33 -11.96 -15.71
C ASP A 633 -29.08 -12.81 -15.46
N LEU A 634 -29.03 -13.45 -14.29
CA LEU A 634 -27.90 -14.23 -13.79
C LEU A 634 -28.30 -15.70 -13.62
N ALA A 635 -27.41 -16.65 -13.89
CA ALA A 635 -27.75 -18.07 -13.88
C ALA A 635 -27.26 -18.77 -12.61
N ARG A 636 -25.94 -18.82 -12.39
CA ARG A 636 -25.32 -19.69 -11.39
C ARG A 636 -24.27 -18.94 -10.58
N LEU A 637 -24.33 -19.07 -9.25
CA LEU A 637 -23.27 -18.66 -8.34
C LEU A 637 -22.39 -19.87 -8.03
N TRP A 638 -21.07 -19.67 -8.08
CA TRP A 638 -20.07 -20.65 -7.66
C TRP A 638 -19.24 -20.10 -6.51
N LEU A 639 -19.19 -20.84 -5.41
CA LEU A 639 -18.28 -20.61 -4.29
C LEU A 639 -17.70 -21.97 -3.90
N GLY A 640 -16.42 -22.22 -4.13
CA GLY A 640 -15.84 -23.49 -3.74
C GLY A 640 -14.33 -23.46 -3.52
N PRO A 641 -13.78 -24.50 -2.87
CA PRO A 641 -12.34 -24.74 -2.88
C PRO A 641 -11.86 -24.91 -4.32
N ALA A 642 -10.60 -24.52 -4.55
CA ALA A 642 -9.96 -24.75 -5.83
C ALA A 642 -8.48 -25.09 -5.66
N VAL A 643 -7.96 -25.82 -6.63
CA VAL A 643 -6.52 -26.13 -6.73
C VAL A 643 -5.94 -25.41 -7.93
N ARG A 644 -4.83 -24.71 -7.71
CA ARG A 644 -3.92 -24.28 -8.77
C ARG A 644 -2.74 -25.25 -8.81
N PHE A 645 -2.56 -25.92 -9.93
CA PHE A 645 -1.44 -26.85 -10.06
C PHE A 645 -0.12 -26.11 -10.30
N GLU A 646 0.98 -26.63 -9.77
CA GLU A 646 2.34 -26.12 -9.94
C GLU A 646 2.76 -26.13 -11.42
N HIS A 647 2.36 -27.19 -12.13
CA HIS A 647 2.56 -27.40 -13.56
C HIS A 647 1.21 -27.42 -14.29
N ASN A 648 1.19 -26.90 -15.52
CA ASN A 648 -0.01 -26.95 -16.35
C ASN A 648 -0.26 -28.36 -16.90
N TYR A 649 -1.42 -28.60 -17.49
CA TYR A 649 -1.71 -29.83 -18.21
C TYR A 649 -0.78 -30.03 -19.42
N SER A 650 -0.48 -31.28 -19.73
CA SER A 650 0.39 -31.68 -20.84
C SER A 650 -0.21 -31.32 -22.19
N TYR A 651 0.66 -31.16 -23.19
CA TYR A 651 0.26 -31.00 -24.59
C TYR A 651 -0.62 -32.17 -25.07
N GLY A 652 -1.57 -31.85 -25.95
CA GLY A 652 -2.56 -32.82 -26.43
C GLY A 652 -3.90 -32.79 -25.66
N ALA A 653 -4.07 -31.86 -24.72
CA ALA A 653 -5.39 -31.59 -24.15
C ALA A 653 -6.36 -31.13 -25.25
N GLY A 654 -7.56 -31.70 -25.24
CA GLY A 654 -8.62 -31.45 -26.23
C GLY A 654 -9.83 -30.77 -25.60
N LEU A 655 -10.46 -29.87 -26.35
CA LEU A 655 -11.76 -29.30 -26.06
C LEU A 655 -12.62 -29.41 -27.33
N TRP A 656 -13.74 -30.13 -27.27
CA TRP A 656 -14.66 -30.29 -28.39
C TRP A 656 -16.10 -30.35 -27.91
N ALA A 657 -17.05 -30.10 -28.80
CA ALA A 657 -18.47 -30.36 -28.52
C ALA A 657 -18.81 -31.79 -28.96
N GLU A 658 -19.45 -32.57 -28.09
CA GLU A 658 -19.91 -33.92 -28.41
C GLU A 658 -21.44 -33.91 -28.57
N PRO A 659 -21.97 -33.99 -29.81
CA PRO A 659 -23.41 -33.94 -30.04
C PRO A 659 -24.08 -35.25 -29.58
N ASP A 660 -25.11 -35.14 -28.73
CA ASP A 660 -25.97 -36.27 -28.34
C ASP A 660 -27.07 -36.53 -29.38
N THR A 661 -26.68 -36.74 -30.64
CA THR A 661 -27.65 -37.02 -31.72
C THR A 661 -28.00 -38.51 -31.75
N GLN A 662 -29.26 -38.84 -31.48
CA GLN A 662 -29.77 -40.21 -31.65
C GLN A 662 -30.13 -40.46 -33.12
N ILE A 663 -29.60 -41.56 -33.68
CA ILE A 663 -29.87 -41.99 -35.06
C ILE A 663 -30.83 -43.18 -35.02
N ILE A 664 -32.10 -42.93 -35.30
CA ILE A 664 -33.13 -43.98 -35.39
C ILE A 664 -33.25 -44.43 -36.84
N ARG A 665 -32.91 -45.68 -37.13
CA ARG A 665 -33.05 -46.27 -38.48
C ARG A 665 -34.38 -47.01 -38.59
N SER A 666 -35.17 -46.65 -39.61
CA SER A 666 -36.39 -47.39 -39.95
C SER A 666 -36.04 -48.72 -40.64
N PRO A 667 -36.94 -49.72 -40.63
CA PRO A 667 -36.73 -51.00 -41.33
C PRO A 667 -36.47 -50.88 -42.83
N GLY A 668 -36.87 -49.76 -43.46
CA GLY A 668 -36.62 -49.44 -44.87
C GLY A 668 -35.31 -48.68 -45.13
N GLY A 669 -34.44 -48.50 -44.14
CA GLY A 669 -33.12 -47.86 -44.30
C GLY A 669 -33.08 -46.34 -44.19
N VAL A 670 -34.23 -45.68 -43.97
CA VAL A 670 -34.28 -44.22 -43.73
C VAL A 670 -33.84 -43.93 -42.29
N SER A 671 -32.83 -43.08 -42.12
CA SER A 671 -32.37 -42.59 -40.82
C SER A 671 -33.14 -41.32 -40.43
N ARG A 672 -33.66 -41.28 -39.20
CA ARG A 672 -34.17 -40.07 -38.54
C ARG A 672 -33.16 -39.65 -37.49
N PHE A 673 -32.81 -38.37 -37.48
CA PHE A 673 -31.90 -37.77 -36.51
C PHE A 673 -32.74 -37.05 -35.47
N GLN A 674 -32.51 -37.35 -34.20
CA GLN A 674 -33.04 -36.60 -33.08
C GLN A 674 -31.85 -35.94 -32.39
N ASP A 675 -31.68 -34.64 -32.65
CA ASP A 675 -30.56 -33.88 -32.11
C ASP A 675 -30.80 -33.56 -30.63
N GLY A 676 -29.89 -34.04 -29.78
CA GLY A 676 -29.81 -33.69 -28.37
C GLY A 676 -28.89 -32.49 -28.12
N ALA A 677 -28.62 -32.22 -26.84
CA ALA A 677 -27.68 -31.20 -26.44
C ALA A 677 -26.23 -31.60 -26.81
N ALA A 678 -25.37 -30.63 -27.05
CA ALA A 678 -23.97 -30.88 -27.44
C ALA A 678 -22.99 -30.37 -26.36
N PRO A 679 -22.78 -31.08 -25.23
CA PRO A 679 -21.87 -30.64 -24.18
C PRO A 679 -20.42 -30.52 -24.67
N ARG A 680 -19.71 -29.53 -24.11
CA ARG A 680 -18.25 -29.41 -24.23
C ARG A 680 -17.60 -30.52 -23.43
N ILE A 681 -16.69 -31.24 -24.05
CA ILE A 681 -15.83 -32.22 -23.39
C ILE A 681 -14.42 -31.67 -23.38
N MET A 682 -13.84 -31.57 -22.20
CA MET A 682 -12.43 -31.25 -22.01
C MET A 682 -11.71 -32.50 -21.49
N ARG A 683 -10.72 -32.96 -22.24
CA ARG A 683 -9.81 -34.01 -21.82
C ARG A 683 -8.42 -33.45 -21.65
N LEU A 684 -7.87 -33.56 -20.45
CA LEU A 684 -6.55 -33.04 -20.11
C LEU A 684 -5.77 -34.04 -19.28
N THR A 685 -4.45 -34.06 -19.47
CA THR A 685 -3.54 -34.93 -18.71
C THR A 685 -2.66 -34.07 -17.81
N LEU A 686 -2.64 -34.38 -16.52
CA LEU A 686 -1.69 -33.84 -15.55
C LEU A 686 -0.57 -34.87 -15.42
N GLU A 687 0.61 -34.59 -15.95
CA GLU A 687 1.70 -35.58 -16.03
C GLU A 687 2.81 -35.38 -14.98
N HIS A 688 2.84 -34.19 -14.39
CA HIS A 688 3.87 -33.71 -13.46
C HIS A 688 3.29 -33.22 -12.12
N ALA A 689 2.26 -33.90 -11.61
CA ALA A 689 1.67 -33.57 -10.33
C ALA A 689 2.61 -33.95 -9.18
N SER A 690 2.79 -33.06 -8.21
CA SER A 690 3.59 -33.32 -7.02
C SER A 690 2.89 -34.32 -6.09
N ALA A 691 3.63 -34.92 -5.15
CA ALA A 691 3.04 -35.79 -4.13
C ALA A 691 1.95 -35.08 -3.31
N GLY A 692 2.13 -33.77 -3.06
CA GLY A 692 1.16 -32.95 -2.36
C GLY A 692 -0.14 -32.80 -3.16
N GLU A 693 -0.05 -32.52 -4.46
CA GLU A 693 -1.19 -32.34 -5.36
C GLU A 693 -1.94 -33.65 -5.62
N ALA A 694 -1.20 -34.74 -5.81
CA ALA A 694 -1.76 -36.06 -6.05
C ALA A 694 -2.60 -36.56 -4.87
N HIS A 695 -2.06 -36.49 -3.65
CA HIS A 695 -2.68 -37.13 -2.49
C HIS A 695 -3.63 -36.22 -1.70
N ARG A 696 -3.62 -34.91 -1.94
CA ARG A 696 -4.54 -33.95 -1.32
C ARG A 696 -5.62 -33.51 -2.31
N PRO A 697 -5.43 -32.49 -3.19
CA PRO A 697 -6.53 -31.96 -3.99
C PRO A 697 -7.07 -32.95 -5.03
N LEU A 698 -6.24 -33.77 -5.70
CA LEU A 698 -6.75 -34.69 -6.73
C LEU A 698 -7.59 -35.85 -6.15
N LEU A 699 -7.14 -36.48 -5.05
CA LEU A 699 -7.96 -37.48 -4.37
C LEU A 699 -9.22 -36.88 -3.73
N THR A 700 -9.13 -35.66 -3.18
CA THR A 700 -10.29 -34.96 -2.63
C THR A 700 -11.31 -34.64 -3.72
N LEU A 701 -10.87 -34.08 -4.86
CA LEU A 701 -11.70 -33.84 -6.04
C LEU A 701 -12.47 -35.11 -6.45
N GLN A 702 -11.78 -36.25 -6.59
CA GLN A 702 -12.42 -37.51 -6.99
C GLN A 702 -13.43 -38.02 -5.94
N ARG A 703 -13.17 -37.83 -4.65
CA ARG A 703 -14.04 -38.29 -3.55
C ARG A 703 -15.27 -37.42 -3.35
N GLU A 704 -15.10 -36.11 -3.47
CA GLU A 704 -16.12 -35.11 -3.16
C GLU A 704 -16.98 -34.78 -4.37
N ALA A 705 -16.39 -34.51 -5.53
CA ALA A 705 -17.16 -34.23 -6.74
C ALA A 705 -17.85 -35.49 -7.27
N ARG A 706 -17.18 -36.66 -7.22
CA ARG A 706 -17.68 -37.92 -7.82
C ARG A 706 -18.04 -37.72 -9.31
N LEU A 707 -18.79 -38.66 -9.90
CA LEU A 707 -19.27 -38.52 -11.29
C LEU A 707 -20.50 -37.60 -11.44
N SER A 708 -21.18 -37.28 -10.33
CA SER A 708 -22.44 -36.56 -10.33
C SER A 708 -22.35 -35.12 -9.84
N GLY A 709 -21.31 -34.78 -9.08
CA GLY A 709 -21.11 -33.43 -8.54
C GLY A 709 -20.46 -32.51 -9.54
N GLU A 710 -20.54 -31.22 -9.24
CA GLU A 710 -20.01 -30.18 -10.11
C GLU A 710 -18.51 -29.97 -9.92
N VAL A 711 -17.86 -29.64 -11.03
CA VAL A 711 -16.45 -29.25 -11.12
C VAL A 711 -16.38 -28.00 -11.98
N LEU A 712 -15.87 -26.89 -11.46
CA LEU A 712 -15.62 -25.70 -12.26
C LEU A 712 -14.21 -25.77 -12.85
N THR A 713 -14.13 -25.81 -14.18
CA THR A 713 -12.85 -25.78 -14.88
C THR A 713 -12.50 -24.38 -15.33
N VAL A 714 -11.29 -23.94 -15.00
CA VAL A 714 -10.72 -22.67 -15.43
C VAL A 714 -9.34 -22.95 -16.04
N PRO A 715 -9.26 -23.19 -17.37
CA PRO A 715 -8.01 -23.57 -18.02
C PRO A 715 -6.91 -22.51 -17.94
N ASP A 716 -7.30 -21.23 -18.00
CA ASP A 716 -6.41 -20.08 -17.81
C ASP A 716 -7.22 -18.90 -17.24
N PRO A 717 -7.00 -18.48 -15.97
CA PRO A 717 -7.71 -17.36 -15.37
C PRO A 717 -7.31 -16.00 -15.95
N GLU A 718 -6.19 -15.93 -16.67
CA GLU A 718 -5.70 -14.70 -17.31
C GLU A 718 -6.17 -14.59 -18.77
N ASP A 719 -6.88 -15.59 -19.29
CA ASP A 719 -7.44 -15.53 -20.64
C ASP A 719 -8.46 -14.40 -20.71
N VAL A 720 -8.22 -13.42 -21.59
CA VAL A 720 -9.06 -12.23 -21.80
C VAL A 720 -9.85 -12.31 -23.10
N GLU A 721 -9.68 -13.35 -23.91
CA GLU A 721 -10.28 -13.44 -25.26
C GLU A 721 -11.23 -14.64 -25.39
N PHE A 722 -10.99 -15.74 -24.68
CA PHE A 722 -11.78 -16.97 -24.80
C PHE A 722 -12.30 -17.50 -23.45
N ARG A 723 -12.50 -16.60 -22.48
CA ARG A 723 -12.79 -17.00 -21.10
C ARG A 723 -14.11 -17.75 -20.97
N ALA A 724 -15.23 -17.27 -21.49
CA ALA A 724 -16.53 -17.95 -21.38
C ALA A 724 -16.62 -19.20 -22.27
N GLU A 725 -15.82 -19.27 -23.34
CA GLU A 725 -15.72 -20.44 -24.20
C GLU A 725 -14.96 -21.58 -23.51
N ARG A 726 -14.03 -21.26 -22.62
CA ARG A 726 -13.15 -22.24 -21.95
C ARG A 726 -13.50 -22.50 -20.49
N VAL A 727 -14.11 -21.55 -19.80
CA VAL A 727 -14.56 -21.69 -18.41
C VAL A 727 -15.98 -22.22 -18.40
N PHE A 728 -16.19 -23.36 -17.74
CA PHE A 728 -17.51 -23.96 -17.63
C PHE A 728 -17.66 -24.89 -16.43
N ILE A 729 -18.91 -25.09 -16.03
CA ILE A 729 -19.25 -26.06 -14.99
C ILE A 729 -19.39 -27.42 -15.67
N ALA A 730 -18.64 -28.38 -15.15
CA ALA A 730 -18.52 -29.73 -15.66
C ALA A 730 -18.89 -30.75 -14.58
N ARG A 731 -18.95 -32.01 -14.99
CA ARG A 731 -18.89 -33.21 -14.15
C ARG A 731 -17.71 -34.07 -14.58
N LEU A 732 -17.20 -34.89 -13.67
CA LEU A 732 -16.25 -35.93 -14.04
C LEU A 732 -16.97 -36.99 -14.87
N ARG A 733 -16.54 -37.20 -16.12
CA ARG A 733 -17.05 -38.29 -16.97
C ARG A 733 -16.56 -39.66 -16.50
N ALA A 734 -15.33 -39.71 -16.00
CA ALA A 734 -14.72 -40.89 -15.41
C ALA A 734 -13.78 -40.50 -14.26
N THR A 735 -13.62 -41.39 -13.28
CA THR A 735 -12.59 -41.28 -12.24
C THR A 735 -11.39 -42.14 -12.62
N ASN A 736 -10.40 -41.53 -13.25
CA ASN A 736 -9.17 -42.21 -13.66
C ASN A 736 -8.19 -42.38 -12.48
N PRO A 737 -7.42 -43.47 -12.44
CA PRO A 737 -6.44 -43.67 -11.38
C PRO A 737 -5.33 -42.61 -11.42
N ILE A 738 -4.88 -42.19 -10.25
CA ILE A 738 -3.63 -41.43 -10.11
C ILE A 738 -2.48 -42.43 -10.17
N ARG A 739 -1.71 -42.40 -11.25
CA ARG A 739 -0.58 -43.30 -11.49
C ARG A 739 0.73 -42.64 -11.07
N ASN A 740 1.66 -43.44 -10.59
CA ASN A 740 3.04 -43.01 -10.37
C ASN A 740 3.78 -43.09 -11.73
N SER A 741 4.10 -41.93 -12.31
CA SER A 741 4.74 -41.83 -13.63
C SER A 741 6.25 -41.99 -13.56
N TYR A 742 6.88 -41.51 -12.49
CA TYR A 742 8.29 -41.67 -12.14
C TYR A 742 8.48 -41.41 -10.64
N PHE A 743 9.65 -41.72 -10.08
CA PHE A 743 9.88 -41.60 -8.64
C PHE A 743 9.49 -40.19 -8.10
N GLN A 744 8.49 -40.16 -7.22
CA GLN A 744 7.86 -38.94 -6.65
C GLN A 744 7.10 -38.02 -7.62
N GLY A 745 6.88 -38.44 -8.87
CA GLY A 745 6.02 -37.81 -9.85
C GLY A 745 4.74 -38.59 -10.09
N TYR A 746 3.60 -37.90 -10.11
CA TYR A 746 2.29 -38.50 -10.29
C TYR A 746 1.61 -37.95 -11.54
N ALA A 747 0.79 -38.80 -12.15
CA ALA A 747 0.00 -38.44 -13.32
C ALA A 747 -1.46 -38.89 -13.19
N THR A 748 -2.36 -38.11 -13.77
CA THR A 748 -3.77 -38.50 -13.93
C THR A 748 -4.35 -37.81 -15.17
N GLU A 749 -5.45 -38.36 -15.67
CA GLU A 749 -6.19 -37.78 -16.78
C GLU A 749 -7.57 -37.36 -16.28
N LEU A 750 -7.95 -36.12 -16.54
CA LEU A 750 -9.27 -35.59 -16.21
C LEU A 750 -10.09 -35.50 -17.49
N GLU A 751 -11.24 -36.19 -17.48
CA GLU A 751 -12.27 -36.09 -18.50
C GLU A 751 -13.46 -35.33 -17.91
N LEU A 752 -13.64 -34.10 -18.36
CA LEU A 752 -14.64 -33.15 -17.88
C LEU A 752 -15.71 -32.98 -18.95
N GLU A 753 -16.94 -33.30 -18.58
CA GLU A 753 -18.11 -33.11 -19.43
C GLU A 753 -18.91 -31.93 -18.92
N GLU A 754 -19.16 -30.93 -19.78
CA GLU A 754 -19.99 -29.79 -19.47
C GLU A 754 -21.37 -30.22 -18.99
N ARG A 755 -21.83 -29.56 -17.93
CA ARG A 755 -23.17 -29.74 -17.44
C ARG A 755 -24.12 -28.90 -18.29
N LEU A 756 -24.98 -29.58 -19.04
CA LEU A 756 -26.09 -28.97 -19.77
C LEU A 756 -27.40 -29.41 -19.12
N THR A 757 -28.27 -28.43 -18.90
CA THR A 757 -29.60 -28.50 -18.28
C THR A 757 -29.65 -28.86 -16.81
#